data_AF-A0A1U7HLS6-F1
#
_entry.id   AF-A0A1U7HLS6-F1
#
_cell.length_a   1.000
_cell.length_b   1.000
_cell.length_c   1.000
_cell.angle_alpha   90.00
_cell.angle_beta   90.00
_cell.angle_gamma   90.00
#
_symmetry.space_group_name_H-M   'P 1'
#
loop_
_entity.id
_entity.type
_entity.pdbx_description
1 polymer ?
#
loop_
_entity_poly.entity_id
_entity_poly.type
_entity_poly.pdbx_seq_one_letter_code
_entity_poly.pdbx_strand_id
1 'polypeptide(L)'
;MSRLLNRQPETLEEKYFRDIRPTLYERHAKHYQYGVRKGRTLAEHLDSACQFVLTVSRKAKVSEDKRPLLLAATAVHDLNKLDSLGRNVKKLARDLDFLQEQLKLACVSDFVSTEEDFELVRKLIERHSGHNASDGMRFFPEDEAIKQWTAMLIGADLFDLGIPEVERIRKVENELTVAFGRPSHLFKVSISKDQGYITALLLSACEEVLGKYGLTPLAIFPDGELFEGEVLPKQDLTREIAIVWQKNIDRVFSGNIEQLVRPTKDGIKVDPKAIQQNLEEALICVCSLLEKKKAGFKLDKVSQDINKWGNTVGENALTIANNLGLLPVTNPEEFAISEGLKAAYLSYREVKIREVKISPQEVWNRIAIQVGLSEEQRKALEPFNAQYGRCLFAAKAASAGMEGVIASLRESFEMRKGKQSEDSNSEVSKEIIAEVRRSLNLPHSNNWKGIDELNTYINANPRQRCSLGTPSTQIEELISNNMPPGTKVQSFSNRLPGGMSAEPKRRANSIAVLAYQLMAVGANFPAINKQDPLYLHFTLPQGTCPELLRIWRQFLYQAAATNTEGGTVTVDELKLYRDNILEFKANKVVGFAFPKRPDFIHSTVIIPVVWGDVNASVALLKSLRLALELSLSFDFGFPFTISGNLEVEAWGDLYGRVEGIPSTLQPLLKNGQYLRQDAEEILKRLRDIGKLSVLVSSPQNRDDYLYDLARAAKRPLDFYYVLFRWILREQDEPNWEYYWSRICQPLNSLLKSLMQDKREQLMTKYLKEAAQIAAEAKLWGSSFKRTSQVEPFSDFIAAIRARKTHLPWEVVFASLVQNYHTRLDRIREHGVGTTKYEQIKKYYEVLRNLFSEVYQERPEKLLADRKTLEPAYLFFLQEARQQLKKLSETESLETIESN
;
A
#
# COMPACT_ATOMS: atom_id res chain seq x y z
N MET A 1 -19.50 4.40 2.97
CA MET A 1 -18.30 3.54 2.86
C MET A 1 -18.75 2.26 2.15
N SER A 2 -18.01 1.79 1.15
CA SER A 2 -18.22 0.45 0.60
C SER A 2 -17.90 -0.55 1.71
N ARG A 3 -18.86 -1.37 2.14
CA ARG A 3 -18.61 -2.43 3.14
C ARG A 3 -17.74 -3.51 2.51
N LEU A 4 -17.07 -4.33 3.34
CA LEU A 4 -16.35 -5.54 2.89
C LEU A 4 -17.27 -6.44 2.03
N LEU A 5 -18.55 -6.49 2.43
CA LEU A 5 -19.64 -7.18 1.76
C LEU A 5 -20.70 -6.16 1.34
N ASN A 6 -20.78 -5.83 0.06
CA ASN A 6 -21.81 -4.93 -0.50
C ASN A 6 -23.12 -5.68 -0.86
N ARG A 7 -23.40 -6.81 -0.19
CA ARG A 7 -24.58 -7.66 -0.42
C ARG A 7 -25.18 -8.16 0.89
N GLN A 8 -26.36 -8.77 0.82
CA GLN A 8 -26.93 -9.49 1.96
C GLN A 8 -26.08 -10.75 2.25
N PRO A 9 -25.76 -11.06 3.52
CA PRO A 9 -24.95 -12.18 3.91
C PRO A 9 -25.74 -13.45 3.71
N GLU A 10 -25.08 -14.45 3.13
CA GLU A 10 -25.68 -15.77 2.92
C GLU A 10 -25.32 -16.74 4.06
N THR A 11 -24.24 -16.45 4.79
CA THR A 11 -23.72 -17.31 5.86
C THR A 11 -23.61 -16.56 7.18
N LEU A 12 -23.52 -17.32 8.28
CA LEU A 12 -23.29 -16.76 9.63
C LEU A 12 -22.00 -15.93 9.69
N GLU A 13 -20.95 -16.37 9.01
CA GLU A 13 -19.67 -15.67 8.96
C GLU A 13 -19.76 -14.37 8.16
N GLU A 14 -20.48 -14.37 7.03
CA GLU A 14 -20.73 -13.13 6.29
C GLU A 14 -21.54 -12.14 7.13
N LYS A 15 -22.52 -12.62 7.91
CA LYS A 15 -23.27 -11.78 8.87
C LYS A 15 -22.34 -11.23 9.96
N TYR A 16 -21.44 -12.06 10.48
CA TYR A 16 -20.43 -11.63 11.46
C TYR A 16 -19.56 -10.49 10.93
N PHE A 17 -18.94 -10.66 9.76
CA PHE A 17 -18.05 -9.65 9.20
C PHE A 17 -18.77 -8.38 8.75
N ARG A 18 -20.05 -8.48 8.36
CA ARG A 18 -20.83 -7.33 7.90
C ARG A 18 -21.42 -6.49 9.03
N ASP A 19 -21.92 -7.13 10.07
CA ASP A 19 -22.76 -6.46 11.08
C ASP A 19 -22.14 -6.49 12.49
N ILE A 20 -21.56 -7.62 12.91
CA ILE A 20 -21.11 -7.81 14.31
C ILE A 20 -19.71 -7.25 14.51
N ARG A 21 -18.73 -7.67 13.69
CA ARG A 21 -17.34 -7.23 13.80
C ARG A 21 -17.19 -5.71 13.76
N PRO A 22 -17.83 -4.96 12.83
CA PRO A 22 -17.72 -3.51 12.82
C PRO A 22 -18.24 -2.87 14.12
N THR A 23 -19.34 -3.36 14.69
CA THR A 23 -19.89 -2.89 15.97
C THR A 23 -18.93 -3.17 17.13
N LEU A 24 -18.27 -4.33 17.17
CA LEU A 24 -17.25 -4.61 18.19
C LEU A 24 -16.11 -3.58 18.15
N TYR A 25 -15.60 -3.26 16.95
CA TYR A 25 -14.55 -2.25 16.80
C TYR A 25 -15.03 -0.83 17.14
N GLU A 26 -16.23 -0.44 16.70
CA GLU A 26 -16.80 0.88 17.00
C GLU A 26 -16.86 1.13 18.52
N ARG A 27 -17.25 0.12 19.29
CA ARG A 27 -17.42 0.22 20.74
C ARG A 27 -16.15 0.02 21.54
N HIS A 28 -15.31 -0.92 21.12
CA HIS A 28 -14.27 -1.49 21.98
C HIS A 28 -12.83 -1.29 21.47
N ALA A 29 -12.63 -0.63 20.33
CA ALA A 29 -11.29 -0.33 19.81
C ALA A 29 -10.47 0.63 20.71
N LYS A 30 -11.13 1.37 21.62
CA LYS A 30 -10.47 2.27 22.58
C LYS A 30 -10.26 1.65 23.97
N HIS A 31 -10.75 0.43 24.19
CA HIS A 31 -10.60 -0.29 25.45
C HIS A 31 -9.32 -1.13 25.43
N TYR A 32 -8.20 -0.52 25.83
CA TYR A 32 -6.90 -1.19 25.86
C TYR A 32 -6.82 -2.25 26.97
N GLN A 33 -6.26 -3.40 26.62
CA GLN A 33 -6.05 -4.51 27.55
C GLN A 33 -4.72 -4.33 28.31
N TYR A 34 -4.67 -4.90 29.52
CA TYR A 34 -3.50 -4.88 30.40
C TYR A 34 -2.98 -6.31 30.67
N GLY A 35 -1.84 -6.44 31.35
CA GLY A 35 -1.27 -7.75 31.72
C GLY A 35 -0.80 -8.57 30.51
N VAL A 36 -1.22 -9.83 30.44
CA VAL A 36 -0.82 -10.81 29.40
C VAL A 36 -1.35 -10.46 28.00
N ARG A 37 -2.33 -9.54 27.90
CA ARG A 37 -2.88 -9.03 26.62
C ARG A 37 -2.44 -7.59 26.31
N LYS A 38 -1.40 -7.07 26.97
CA LYS A 38 -0.91 -5.70 26.77
C LYS A 38 -0.57 -5.44 25.29
N GLY A 39 -1.03 -4.30 24.76
CA GLY A 39 -0.82 -3.89 23.37
C GLY A 39 -1.99 -4.18 22.44
N ARG A 40 -3.01 -4.91 22.90
CA ARG A 40 -4.25 -5.18 22.17
C ARG A 40 -5.46 -4.48 22.79
N THR A 41 -6.51 -4.33 21.99
CA THR A 41 -7.80 -3.78 22.40
C THR A 41 -8.79 -4.90 22.73
N LEU A 42 -9.85 -4.58 23.48
CA LEU A 42 -10.94 -5.53 23.74
C LEU A 42 -11.62 -5.97 22.43
N ALA A 43 -11.75 -5.07 21.45
CA ALA A 43 -12.29 -5.39 20.13
C ALA A 43 -11.45 -6.48 19.41
N GLU A 44 -10.12 -6.36 19.42
CA GLU A 44 -9.24 -7.33 18.76
C GLU A 44 -9.29 -8.70 19.43
N HIS A 45 -9.43 -8.73 20.76
CA HIS A 45 -9.62 -9.97 21.51
C HIS A 45 -10.94 -10.65 21.15
N LEU A 46 -12.05 -9.92 21.23
CA LEU A 46 -13.37 -10.45 20.88
C LEU A 46 -13.44 -10.87 19.41
N ASP A 47 -12.79 -10.12 18.50
CA ASP A 47 -12.73 -10.48 17.08
C ASP A 47 -11.98 -11.79 16.85
N SER A 48 -10.81 -11.95 17.47
CA SER A 48 -10.03 -13.20 17.40
C SER A 48 -10.83 -14.39 17.94
N ALA A 49 -11.47 -14.25 19.10
CA ALA A 49 -12.27 -15.30 19.70
C ALA A 49 -13.48 -15.68 18.83
N CYS A 50 -14.23 -14.70 18.30
CA CYS A 50 -15.39 -14.96 17.44
C CYS A 50 -14.99 -15.68 16.15
N GLN A 51 -13.91 -15.23 15.49
CA GLN A 51 -13.39 -15.89 14.28
C GLN A 51 -12.94 -17.33 14.54
N PHE A 52 -12.31 -17.59 15.69
CA PHE A 52 -11.90 -18.92 16.09
C PHE A 52 -13.12 -19.83 16.32
N VAL A 53 -14.12 -19.39 17.09
CA VAL A 53 -15.35 -20.17 17.36
C VAL A 53 -16.14 -20.46 16.08
N LEU A 54 -16.23 -19.49 15.16
CA LEU A 54 -16.89 -19.71 13.87
C LEU A 54 -16.22 -20.83 13.07
N THR A 55 -14.89 -20.85 13.07
CA THR A 55 -14.10 -21.88 12.36
C THR A 55 -14.23 -23.25 13.03
N VAL A 56 -14.04 -23.31 14.35
CA VAL A 56 -14.07 -24.56 15.12
C VAL A 56 -15.47 -25.16 15.13
N SER A 57 -16.52 -24.38 15.37
CA SER A 57 -17.90 -24.88 15.37
C SER A 57 -18.31 -25.48 14.03
N ARG A 58 -17.87 -24.88 12.91
CA ARG A 58 -18.08 -25.40 11.56
C ARG A 58 -17.35 -26.74 11.38
N LYS A 59 -16.08 -26.82 11.76
CA LYS A 59 -15.28 -28.05 11.67
C LYS A 59 -15.82 -29.18 12.55
N ALA A 60 -16.31 -28.84 13.74
CA ALA A 60 -16.95 -29.75 14.68
C ALA A 60 -18.34 -30.20 14.22
N LYS A 61 -18.87 -29.64 13.11
CA LYS A 61 -20.21 -29.92 12.58
C LYS A 61 -21.33 -29.62 13.59
N VAL A 62 -21.17 -28.55 14.38
CA VAL A 62 -22.23 -28.05 15.26
C VAL A 62 -23.44 -27.67 14.40
N SER A 63 -24.65 -27.95 14.87
CA SER A 63 -25.87 -27.66 14.13
C SER A 63 -26.07 -26.15 13.89
N GLU A 64 -26.58 -25.78 12.72
CA GLU A 64 -26.69 -24.38 12.28
C GLU A 64 -27.63 -23.52 13.17
N ASP A 65 -28.53 -24.14 13.94
CA ASP A 65 -29.35 -23.46 14.95
C ASP A 65 -28.55 -23.09 16.21
N LYS A 66 -27.51 -23.86 16.57
CA LYS A 66 -26.68 -23.64 17.77
C LYS A 66 -25.46 -22.76 17.52
N ARG A 67 -24.90 -22.76 16.30
CA ARG A 67 -23.72 -21.95 15.96
C ARG A 67 -23.91 -20.44 16.23
N PRO A 68 -25.07 -19.81 15.92
CA PRO A 68 -25.31 -18.41 16.27
C PRO A 68 -25.29 -18.14 17.77
N LEU A 69 -25.75 -19.09 18.60
CA LEU A 69 -25.73 -18.97 20.06
C LEU A 69 -24.31 -19.03 20.62
N LEU A 70 -23.44 -19.88 20.06
CA LEU A 70 -22.01 -19.90 20.38
C LEU A 70 -21.34 -18.56 20.05
N LEU A 71 -21.63 -18.01 18.87
CA LEU A 71 -21.13 -16.71 18.46
C LEU A 71 -21.62 -15.60 19.41
N ALA A 72 -22.92 -15.61 19.76
CA ALA A 72 -23.51 -14.64 20.68
C ALA A 72 -22.82 -14.68 22.05
N ALA A 73 -22.64 -15.87 22.63
CA ALA A 73 -21.92 -16.05 23.88
C ALA A 73 -20.47 -15.56 23.78
N THR A 74 -19.78 -15.86 22.67
CA THR A 74 -18.39 -15.44 22.44
C THR A 74 -18.24 -13.93 22.34
N ALA A 75 -19.15 -13.25 21.66
CA ALA A 75 -19.08 -11.80 21.44
C ALA A 75 -19.17 -10.98 22.75
N VAL A 76 -19.73 -11.56 23.82
CA VAL A 76 -19.92 -10.88 25.11
C VAL A 76 -19.36 -11.64 26.32
N HIS A 77 -18.57 -12.70 26.12
CA HIS A 77 -18.15 -13.60 27.21
C HIS A 77 -17.41 -12.89 28.36
N ASP A 78 -16.67 -11.84 28.04
CA ASP A 78 -15.91 -10.99 28.97
C ASP A 78 -16.79 -9.87 29.59
N LEU A 79 -17.97 -10.22 30.11
CA LEU A 79 -18.99 -9.25 30.62
C LEU A 79 -18.43 -8.27 31.66
N ASN A 80 -17.49 -8.71 32.49
CA ASN A 80 -16.84 -7.88 33.50
C ASN A 80 -16.05 -6.70 32.92
N LYS A 81 -15.59 -6.80 31.66
CA LYS A 81 -14.92 -5.71 30.94
C LYS A 81 -15.91 -4.75 30.27
N LEU A 82 -17.18 -5.14 30.18
CA LEU A 82 -18.27 -4.34 29.62
C LEU A 82 -19.04 -3.57 30.71
N ASP A 83 -18.89 -3.98 31.98
CA ASP A 83 -19.53 -3.36 33.14
C ASP A 83 -18.68 -2.24 33.73
N SER A 84 -19.26 -1.05 33.90
CA SER A 84 -18.59 0.11 34.50
C SER A 84 -18.36 -0.04 36.02
N LEU A 85 -19.10 -0.94 36.67
CA LEU A 85 -19.04 -1.20 38.11
C LEU A 85 -18.07 -2.34 38.47
N GLY A 86 -17.45 -3.01 37.48
CA GLY A 86 -16.48 -4.09 37.69
C GLY A 86 -17.06 -5.33 38.37
N ARG A 87 -18.35 -5.61 38.19
CA ARG A 87 -19.00 -6.82 38.72
C ARG A 87 -18.40 -8.09 38.11
N ASN A 88 -18.49 -9.20 38.84
CA ASN A 88 -17.96 -10.47 38.34
C ASN A 88 -18.82 -11.05 37.19
N VAL A 89 -18.19 -11.80 36.29
CA VAL A 89 -18.87 -12.36 35.10
C VAL A 89 -20.07 -13.21 35.48
N LYS A 90 -19.97 -14.05 36.51
CA LYS A 90 -21.04 -14.96 36.94
C LYS A 90 -22.31 -14.22 37.38
N LYS A 91 -22.18 -13.10 38.11
CA LYS A 91 -23.32 -12.28 38.53
C LYS A 91 -23.92 -11.55 37.33
N LEU A 92 -23.07 -11.03 36.43
CA LEU A 92 -23.50 -10.33 35.23
C LEU A 92 -24.23 -11.25 34.24
N ALA A 93 -23.77 -12.49 34.07
CA ALA A 93 -24.44 -13.45 33.20
C ALA A 93 -25.85 -13.82 33.69
N ARG A 94 -26.09 -13.78 35.01
CA ARG A 94 -27.41 -14.05 35.63
C ARG A 94 -28.33 -12.84 35.68
N ASP A 95 -27.82 -11.66 35.39
CA ASP A 95 -28.57 -10.42 35.29
C ASP A 95 -29.16 -10.36 33.87
N LEU A 96 -30.41 -10.80 33.72
CA LEU A 96 -31.05 -10.98 32.41
C LEU A 96 -31.11 -9.65 31.63
N ASP A 97 -31.46 -8.56 32.31
CA ASP A 97 -31.57 -7.23 31.70
C ASP A 97 -30.20 -6.77 31.18
N PHE A 98 -29.15 -6.93 31.98
CA PHE A 98 -27.79 -6.59 31.58
C PHE A 98 -27.30 -7.46 30.41
N LEU A 99 -27.52 -8.78 30.46
CA LEU A 99 -27.12 -9.69 29.39
C LEU A 99 -27.84 -9.37 28.07
N GLN A 100 -29.15 -9.12 28.12
CA GLN A 100 -29.94 -8.72 26.96
C GLN A 100 -29.43 -7.40 26.36
N GLU A 101 -29.12 -6.42 27.21
CA GLU A 101 -28.52 -5.18 26.78
C GLU A 101 -27.20 -5.42 26.05
N GLN A 102 -26.27 -6.20 26.63
CA GLN A 102 -24.98 -6.47 25.98
C GLN A 102 -25.12 -7.23 24.66
N LEU A 103 -26.04 -8.20 24.56
CA LEU A 103 -26.30 -8.94 23.32
C LEU A 103 -26.86 -8.02 22.22
N LYS A 104 -27.78 -7.11 22.57
CA LYS A 104 -28.31 -6.09 21.66
C LYS A 104 -27.21 -5.14 21.19
N LEU A 105 -26.39 -4.68 22.13
CA LEU A 105 -25.27 -3.77 21.91
C LEU A 105 -24.17 -4.36 21.02
N ALA A 106 -24.04 -5.69 20.98
CA ALA A 106 -23.13 -6.44 20.11
C ALA A 106 -23.79 -6.92 18.80
N CYS A 107 -25.04 -6.51 18.50
CA CYS A 107 -25.78 -6.91 17.30
C CYS A 107 -26.02 -8.44 17.18
N VAL A 108 -26.13 -9.14 18.31
CA VAL A 108 -26.36 -10.61 18.38
C VAL A 108 -27.64 -10.99 19.10
N SER A 109 -28.46 -10.03 19.52
CA SER A 109 -29.76 -10.29 20.18
C SER A 109 -30.69 -11.16 19.35
N ASP A 110 -30.71 -10.97 18.03
CA ASP A 110 -31.59 -11.73 17.12
C ASP A 110 -31.26 -13.22 17.06
N PHE A 111 -30.08 -13.62 17.55
CA PHE A 111 -29.72 -15.03 17.65
C PHE A 111 -30.34 -15.71 18.88
N VAL A 112 -30.71 -14.93 19.91
CA VAL A 112 -31.17 -15.44 21.20
C VAL A 112 -32.64 -15.09 21.35
N SER A 113 -33.52 -16.00 20.88
CA SER A 113 -34.95 -15.71 20.74
C SER A 113 -35.80 -16.34 21.85
N THR A 114 -35.36 -17.45 22.43
CA THR A 114 -36.11 -18.21 23.44
C THR A 114 -35.43 -18.16 24.82
N GLU A 115 -36.18 -18.45 25.89
CA GLU A 115 -35.60 -18.58 27.24
C GLU A 115 -34.52 -19.68 27.30
N GLU A 116 -34.67 -20.75 26.51
CA GLU A 116 -33.68 -21.83 26.41
C GLU A 116 -32.36 -21.34 25.78
N ASP A 117 -32.45 -20.48 24.76
CA ASP A 117 -31.27 -19.87 24.14
C ASP A 117 -30.53 -18.96 25.12
N PHE A 118 -31.27 -18.14 25.88
CA PHE A 118 -30.69 -17.29 26.93
C PHE A 118 -29.98 -18.12 27.99
N GLU A 119 -30.59 -19.22 28.42
CA GLU A 119 -30.01 -20.11 29.42
C GLU A 119 -28.75 -20.80 28.89
N LEU A 120 -28.72 -21.20 27.62
CA LEU A 120 -27.52 -21.76 26.99
C LEU A 120 -26.39 -20.73 26.90
N VAL A 121 -26.66 -19.53 26.39
CA VAL A 121 -25.69 -18.44 26.29
C VAL A 121 -25.12 -18.09 27.66
N ARG A 122 -25.99 -17.94 28.67
CA ARG A 122 -25.57 -17.71 30.07
C ARG A 122 -24.62 -18.79 30.55
N LYS A 123 -24.98 -20.07 30.37
CA LYS A 123 -24.16 -21.21 30.84
C LYS A 123 -22.78 -21.21 30.17
N LEU A 124 -22.72 -20.95 28.86
CA LEU A 124 -21.46 -20.86 28.13
C LEU A 124 -20.57 -19.74 28.68
N ILE A 125 -21.15 -18.55 28.90
CA ILE A 125 -20.43 -17.41 29.49
C ILE A 125 -19.93 -17.73 30.90
N GLU A 126 -20.71 -18.40 31.76
CA GLU A 126 -20.22 -18.75 33.11
C GLU A 126 -19.03 -19.72 33.08
N ARG A 127 -19.00 -20.60 32.08
CA ARG A 127 -18.04 -21.70 31.95
C ARG A 127 -16.76 -21.33 31.19
N HIS A 128 -16.73 -20.19 30.49
CA HIS A 128 -15.59 -19.81 29.62
C HIS A 128 -14.25 -19.69 30.34
N SER A 129 -14.25 -19.47 31.67
CA SER A 129 -13.01 -19.37 32.47
C SER A 129 -12.38 -20.73 32.82
N GLY A 130 -13.02 -21.85 32.47
CA GLY A 130 -12.55 -23.21 32.77
C GLY A 130 -12.64 -23.64 34.25
N HIS A 131 -12.86 -22.69 35.17
CA HIS A 131 -12.93 -22.97 36.62
C HIS A 131 -14.34 -23.28 37.15
N ASN A 132 -15.39 -23.01 36.35
CA ASN A 132 -16.78 -23.17 36.76
C ASN A 132 -17.44 -24.35 36.05
N ALA A 133 -17.13 -25.59 36.45
CA ALA A 133 -17.65 -26.79 35.76
C ALA A 133 -19.13 -27.09 36.06
N SER A 134 -19.70 -26.66 37.20
CA SER A 134 -21.09 -26.93 37.55
C SER A 134 -21.80 -25.73 38.19
N ASP A 135 -23.06 -25.53 37.79
CA ASP A 135 -24.00 -24.71 38.53
C ASP A 135 -24.53 -25.62 39.66
N GLY A 136 -24.02 -25.47 40.87
CA GLY A 136 -24.40 -26.30 42.03
C GLY A 136 -25.87 -26.19 42.48
N MET A 137 -26.76 -25.69 41.61
CA MET A 137 -28.13 -25.28 41.90
C MET A 137 -29.24 -25.99 41.08
N ARG A 138 -28.96 -26.95 40.17
CA ARG A 138 -30.05 -27.66 39.43
C ARG A 138 -29.83 -29.17 39.18
N PHE A 139 -30.95 -29.89 39.25
CA PHE A 139 -31.16 -31.35 39.16
C PHE A 139 -31.59 -31.85 37.75
N PHE A 140 -31.42 -31.06 36.68
CA PHE A 140 -31.82 -31.45 35.32
C PHE A 140 -30.65 -32.04 34.53
N PRO A 141 -30.89 -33.02 33.62
CA PRO A 141 -29.85 -33.55 32.75
C PRO A 141 -29.27 -32.42 31.88
N GLU A 142 -27.94 -32.28 31.89
CA GLU A 142 -27.26 -31.34 31.01
C GLU A 142 -27.27 -31.86 29.58
N ASP A 143 -27.33 -30.96 28.61
CA ASP A 143 -27.08 -31.28 27.21
C ASP A 143 -25.68 -31.92 27.10
N GLU A 144 -25.60 -33.12 26.53
CA GLU A 144 -24.34 -33.86 26.39
C GLU A 144 -23.29 -33.05 25.58
N ALA A 145 -23.73 -32.17 24.69
CA ALA A 145 -22.87 -31.34 23.85
C ALA A 145 -22.32 -30.09 24.56
N ILE A 146 -22.86 -29.69 25.72
CA ILE A 146 -22.47 -28.44 26.39
C ILE A 146 -20.98 -28.41 26.75
N LYS A 147 -20.40 -29.58 27.06
CA LYS A 147 -18.98 -29.71 27.35
C LYS A 147 -18.13 -29.41 26.11
N GLN A 148 -18.55 -29.90 24.95
CA GLN A 148 -17.87 -29.67 23.67
C GLN A 148 -17.94 -28.19 23.28
N TRP A 149 -19.13 -27.57 23.39
CA TRP A 149 -19.34 -26.16 23.10
C TRP A 149 -18.59 -25.23 24.04
N THR A 150 -18.54 -25.57 25.33
CA THR A 150 -17.73 -24.85 26.32
C THR A 150 -16.25 -24.90 25.97
N ALA A 151 -15.74 -26.08 25.58
CA ALA A 151 -14.34 -26.24 25.17
C ALA A 151 -13.99 -25.38 23.93
N MET A 152 -14.93 -25.20 22.99
CA MET A 152 -14.73 -24.26 21.86
C MET A 152 -14.52 -22.83 22.33
N LEU A 153 -15.33 -22.38 23.29
CA LEU A 153 -15.27 -21.02 23.84
C LEU A 153 -14.00 -20.80 24.68
N ILE A 154 -13.64 -21.77 25.52
CA ILE A 154 -12.37 -21.75 26.28
C ILE A 154 -11.19 -21.74 25.31
N GLY A 155 -11.18 -22.63 24.32
CA GLY A 155 -10.14 -22.67 23.28
C GLY A 155 -9.98 -21.34 22.55
N ALA A 156 -11.09 -20.64 22.27
CA ALA A 156 -11.08 -19.32 21.65
C ALA A 156 -10.48 -18.22 22.54
N ASP A 157 -10.84 -18.19 23.83
CA ASP A 157 -10.25 -17.24 24.78
C ASP A 157 -8.75 -17.51 24.99
N LEU A 158 -8.34 -18.79 24.99
CA LEU A 158 -6.95 -19.19 25.11
C LEU A 158 -6.12 -18.88 23.85
N PHE A 159 -6.75 -18.87 22.67
CA PHE A 159 -6.08 -18.78 21.38
C PHE A 159 -5.30 -17.47 21.19
N ASP A 160 -5.76 -16.38 21.79
CA ASP A 160 -5.18 -15.05 21.64
C ASP A 160 -4.29 -14.62 22.83
N LEU A 161 -4.07 -15.51 23.80
CA LEU A 161 -3.25 -15.23 24.99
C LEU A 161 -1.82 -14.84 24.61
N GLY A 162 -1.29 -13.80 25.27
CA GLY A 162 0.12 -13.38 25.14
C GLY A 162 1.10 -14.20 25.99
N ILE A 163 0.91 -15.52 26.07
CA ILE A 163 1.88 -16.47 26.64
C ILE A 163 2.74 -17.07 25.51
N PRO A 164 3.87 -17.75 25.82
CA PRO A 164 4.71 -18.38 24.79
C PRO A 164 3.91 -19.29 23.85
N GLU A 165 4.18 -19.20 22.55
CA GLU A 165 3.38 -19.87 21.50
C GLU A 165 3.26 -21.39 21.73
N VAL A 166 4.35 -22.06 22.10
CA VAL A 166 4.35 -23.51 22.36
C VAL A 166 3.38 -23.89 23.50
N GLU A 167 3.35 -23.09 24.57
CA GLU A 167 2.43 -23.32 25.70
C GLU A 167 0.99 -23.03 25.31
N ARG A 168 0.77 -21.96 24.54
CA ARG A 168 -0.55 -21.57 24.05
C ARG A 168 -1.14 -22.63 23.13
N ILE A 169 -0.38 -23.07 22.12
CA ILE A 169 -0.80 -24.10 21.16
C ILE A 169 -1.20 -25.37 21.91
N ARG A 170 -0.39 -25.84 22.87
CA ARG A 170 -0.72 -27.04 23.66
C ARG A 170 -2.02 -26.91 24.45
N LYS A 171 -2.30 -25.74 25.03
CA LYS A 171 -3.56 -25.51 25.75
C LYS A 171 -4.76 -25.51 24.80
N VAL A 172 -4.64 -24.84 23.65
CA VAL A 172 -5.70 -24.81 22.62
C VAL A 172 -5.95 -26.22 22.07
N GLU A 173 -4.89 -27.00 21.85
CA GLU A 173 -4.96 -28.38 21.35
C GLU A 173 -5.74 -29.32 22.29
N ASN A 174 -5.56 -29.17 23.60
CA ASN A 174 -6.33 -29.90 24.61
C ASN A 174 -7.84 -29.58 24.51
N GLU A 175 -8.19 -28.30 24.39
CA GLU A 175 -9.58 -27.88 24.28
C GLU A 175 -10.20 -28.31 22.93
N LEU A 176 -9.44 -28.24 21.84
CA LEU A 176 -9.89 -28.74 20.52
C LEU A 176 -10.14 -30.25 20.53
N THR A 177 -9.34 -31.02 21.27
CA THR A 177 -9.57 -32.47 21.44
C THR A 177 -10.92 -32.74 22.10
N VAL A 178 -11.31 -31.94 23.09
CA VAL A 178 -12.63 -32.02 23.73
C VAL A 178 -13.73 -31.53 22.79
N ALA A 179 -13.51 -30.40 22.10
CA ALA A 179 -14.48 -29.79 21.19
C ALA A 179 -14.84 -30.68 20.00
N PHE A 180 -13.85 -31.39 19.42
CA PHE A 180 -14.08 -32.30 18.29
C PHE A 180 -14.44 -33.72 18.71
N GLY A 181 -14.24 -34.09 19.98
CA GLY A 181 -14.46 -35.46 20.46
C GLY A 181 -13.47 -36.47 19.86
N ARG A 182 -12.33 -36.00 19.35
CA ARG A 182 -11.26 -36.82 18.74
C ARG A 182 -9.89 -36.19 19.02
N PRO A 183 -8.79 -36.95 18.96
CA PRO A 183 -7.45 -36.38 19.00
C PRO A 183 -7.31 -35.27 17.96
N SER A 184 -6.79 -34.13 18.39
CA SER A 184 -6.56 -32.95 17.56
C SER A 184 -5.12 -32.51 17.78
N HIS A 185 -4.37 -32.35 16.70
CA HIS A 185 -3.00 -31.83 16.72
C HIS A 185 -2.89 -30.56 15.89
N LEU A 186 -2.09 -29.62 16.40
CA LEU A 186 -1.86 -28.34 15.74
C LEU A 186 -0.49 -28.32 15.07
N PHE A 187 -0.47 -27.90 13.80
CA PHE A 187 0.75 -27.83 12.99
C PHE A 187 0.88 -26.43 12.38
N LYS A 188 1.88 -25.66 12.81
CA LYS A 188 2.13 -24.31 12.30
C LYS A 188 3.20 -24.32 11.21
N VAL A 189 2.81 -23.88 10.02
CA VAL A 189 3.75 -23.52 8.95
C VAL A 189 4.02 -22.03 9.02
N SER A 190 5.27 -21.64 9.19
CA SER A 190 5.72 -20.25 9.20
C SER A 190 6.70 -19.99 8.04
N ILE A 191 6.66 -18.76 7.53
CA ILE A 191 7.56 -18.21 6.52
C ILE A 191 8.65 -17.36 7.18
N SER A 192 9.88 -17.45 6.67
CA SER A 192 10.98 -16.58 7.13
C SER A 192 10.96 -15.18 6.49
N LYS A 193 10.32 -15.04 5.32
CA LYS A 193 10.23 -13.78 4.57
C LYS A 193 9.01 -13.76 3.65
N ASP A 194 8.42 -12.58 3.49
CA ASP A 194 7.36 -12.34 2.52
C ASP A 194 7.91 -11.64 1.27
N GLN A 195 7.80 -12.32 0.12
CA GLN A 195 8.18 -11.84 -1.21
C GLN A 195 6.95 -11.70 -2.12
N GLY A 196 5.77 -11.50 -1.54
CA GLY A 196 4.54 -11.20 -2.26
C GLY A 196 3.89 -12.39 -2.94
N TYR A 197 3.60 -12.24 -4.23
CA TYR A 197 2.82 -13.24 -4.99
C TYR A 197 3.48 -14.61 -4.99
N ILE A 198 4.82 -14.67 -5.02
CA ILE A 198 5.52 -15.95 -4.99
C ILE A 198 5.33 -16.67 -3.63
N THR A 199 5.30 -15.93 -2.53
CA THR A 199 5.06 -16.45 -1.18
C THR A 199 3.60 -16.87 -1.01
N ALA A 200 2.64 -16.11 -1.56
CA ALA A 200 1.23 -16.51 -1.58
C ALA A 200 1.02 -17.86 -2.31
N LEU A 201 1.70 -18.05 -3.46
CA LEU A 201 1.68 -19.33 -4.18
C LEU A 201 2.35 -20.47 -3.40
N LEU A 202 3.39 -20.17 -2.59
CA LEU A 202 4.05 -21.15 -1.74
C LEU A 202 3.13 -21.62 -0.61
N LEU A 203 2.49 -20.68 0.10
CA LEU A 203 1.54 -20.99 1.17
C LEU A 203 0.34 -21.78 0.64
N SER A 204 -0.20 -21.42 -0.54
CA SER A 204 -1.26 -22.19 -1.18
C SER A 204 -0.80 -23.61 -1.56
N ALA A 205 0.45 -23.80 -1.98
CA ALA A 205 1.02 -25.13 -2.23
C ALA A 205 1.15 -25.93 -0.92
N CYS A 206 1.47 -25.27 0.19
CA CYS A 206 1.49 -25.91 1.51
C CYS A 206 0.08 -26.38 1.91
N GLU A 207 -0.93 -25.52 1.76
CA GLU A 207 -2.33 -25.86 2.02
C GLU A 207 -2.77 -27.09 1.20
N GLU A 208 -2.49 -27.11 -0.10
CA GLU A 208 -2.84 -28.24 -0.98
C GLU A 208 -2.17 -29.55 -0.55
N VAL A 209 -0.87 -29.52 -0.24
CA VAL A 209 -0.13 -30.72 0.17
C VAL A 209 -0.60 -31.20 1.54
N LEU A 210 -0.69 -30.31 2.53
CA LEU A 210 -1.10 -30.67 3.89
C LEU A 210 -2.54 -31.18 3.94
N GLY A 211 -3.43 -30.64 3.10
CA GLY A 211 -4.79 -31.15 2.91
C GLY A 211 -4.84 -32.63 2.53
N LYS A 212 -3.90 -33.11 1.71
CA LYS A 212 -3.81 -34.55 1.35
C LYS A 212 -3.47 -35.44 2.54
N TYR A 213 -2.82 -34.89 3.57
CA TYR A 213 -2.49 -35.58 4.82
C TYR A 213 -3.54 -35.36 5.92
N GLY A 214 -4.71 -34.81 5.59
CA GLY A 214 -5.81 -34.60 6.53
C GLY A 214 -5.64 -33.40 7.47
N LEU A 215 -4.67 -32.51 7.18
CA LEU A 215 -4.48 -31.26 7.89
C LEU A 215 -5.30 -30.15 7.22
N THR A 216 -6.12 -29.46 7.99
CA THR A 216 -7.01 -28.42 7.47
C THR A 216 -6.73 -27.06 8.12
N PRO A 217 -6.75 -25.96 7.36
CA PRO A 217 -6.58 -24.60 7.89
C PRO A 217 -7.45 -24.32 9.11
N LEU A 218 -6.85 -23.86 10.20
CA LEU A 218 -7.55 -23.43 11.41
C LEU A 218 -7.48 -21.90 11.54
N ALA A 219 -6.30 -21.32 11.38
CA ALA A 219 -6.11 -19.88 11.50
C ALA A 219 -4.88 -19.41 10.70
N ILE A 220 -4.97 -18.19 10.19
CA ILE A 220 -3.96 -17.54 9.37
C ILE A 220 -3.27 -16.46 10.20
N PHE A 221 -1.95 -16.39 10.09
CA PHE A 221 -1.10 -15.40 10.74
C PHE A 221 -0.28 -14.64 9.70
N PRO A 222 0.20 -13.42 10.01
CA PRO A 222 1.15 -12.69 9.16
C PRO A 222 2.34 -13.55 8.70
N ASP A 223 2.86 -14.37 9.60
CA ASP A 223 4.03 -15.21 9.38
C ASP A 223 3.68 -16.61 8.86
N GLY A 224 2.43 -16.93 8.55
CA GLY A 224 2.07 -18.25 8.00
C GLY A 224 0.67 -18.74 8.40
N GLU A 225 0.53 -20.04 8.61
CA GLU A 225 -0.77 -20.68 8.80
C GLU A 225 -0.71 -21.83 9.80
N LEU A 226 -1.76 -21.94 10.61
CA LEU A 226 -1.96 -22.98 11.60
C LEU A 226 -2.99 -23.98 11.07
N PHE A 227 -2.60 -25.24 11.01
CA PHE A 227 -3.41 -26.34 10.57
C PHE A 227 -3.82 -27.23 11.74
N GLU A 228 -4.96 -27.89 11.60
CA GLU A 228 -5.47 -28.88 12.55
C GLU A 228 -5.72 -30.22 11.84
N GLY A 229 -5.36 -31.32 12.50
CA GLY A 229 -5.74 -32.67 12.08
C GLY A 229 -5.44 -33.73 13.13
N GLU A 230 -5.89 -34.96 12.88
CA GLU A 230 -5.77 -36.08 13.84
C GLU A 230 -4.35 -36.65 13.94
N VAL A 231 -3.57 -36.56 12.86
CA VAL A 231 -2.23 -37.16 12.77
C VAL A 231 -1.29 -36.20 12.06
N LEU A 232 -0.12 -35.98 12.64
CA LEU A 232 0.92 -35.16 12.02
C LEU A 232 1.73 -35.98 11.00
N PRO A 233 2.09 -35.40 9.83
CA PRO A 233 2.90 -36.06 8.84
C PRO A 233 4.32 -36.33 9.39
N LYS A 234 4.82 -37.56 9.21
CA LYS A 234 6.16 -37.98 9.66
C LYS A 234 7.25 -37.82 8.60
N GLN A 235 6.85 -37.69 7.33
CA GLN A 235 7.76 -37.63 6.17
C GLN A 235 8.15 -36.19 5.82
N ASP A 236 9.28 -36.01 5.12
CA ASP A 236 9.69 -34.71 4.58
C ASP A 236 8.83 -34.32 3.37
N LEU A 237 7.92 -33.36 3.58
CA LEU A 237 7.00 -32.85 2.55
C LEU A 237 7.63 -31.80 1.63
N THR A 238 8.88 -31.39 1.88
CA THR A 238 9.56 -30.31 1.13
C THR A 238 9.47 -30.54 -0.39
N ARG A 239 9.80 -31.75 -0.85
CA ARG A 239 9.84 -32.04 -2.29
C ARG A 239 8.45 -31.99 -2.92
N GLU A 240 7.42 -32.48 -2.21
CA GLU A 240 6.04 -32.44 -2.70
C GLU A 240 5.53 -31.00 -2.80
N ILE A 241 5.80 -30.18 -1.78
CA ILE A 241 5.47 -28.74 -1.77
C ILE A 241 6.18 -28.03 -2.93
N ALA A 242 7.45 -28.32 -3.17
CA ALA A 242 8.21 -27.72 -4.28
C ALA A 242 7.61 -28.04 -5.66
N ILE A 243 7.10 -29.26 -5.87
CA ILE A 243 6.42 -29.67 -7.11
C ILE A 243 5.14 -28.87 -7.32
N VAL A 244 4.29 -28.80 -6.30
CA VAL A 244 3.03 -28.05 -6.38
C VAL A 244 3.29 -26.56 -6.56
N TRP A 245 4.26 -26.00 -5.84
CA TRP A 245 4.63 -24.59 -5.95
C TRP A 245 5.13 -24.22 -7.35
N GLN A 246 6.03 -25.03 -7.94
CA GLN A 246 6.51 -24.82 -9.30
C GLN A 246 5.36 -24.89 -10.32
N LYS A 247 4.47 -25.89 -10.20
CA LYS A 247 3.28 -26.00 -11.05
C LYS A 247 2.36 -24.77 -10.94
N ASN A 248 2.18 -24.23 -9.74
CA ASN A 248 1.38 -23.02 -9.50
C ASN A 248 2.01 -21.78 -10.14
N ILE A 249 3.34 -21.65 -10.07
CA ILE A 249 4.11 -20.60 -10.75
C ILE A 249 3.95 -20.73 -12.28
N ASP A 250 4.14 -21.92 -12.83
CA ASP A 250 4.08 -22.16 -14.27
C ASP A 250 2.69 -21.84 -14.85
N ARG A 251 1.62 -22.16 -14.10
CA ARG A 251 0.24 -21.79 -14.44
C ARG A 251 0.01 -20.28 -14.56
N VAL A 252 0.79 -19.46 -13.86
CA VAL A 252 0.69 -18.00 -13.96
C VAL A 252 1.20 -17.53 -15.31
N PHE A 253 2.36 -18.02 -15.72
CA PHE A 253 3.00 -17.58 -16.95
C PHE A 253 2.39 -18.21 -18.19
N SER A 254 1.90 -19.45 -18.12
CA SER A 254 1.25 -20.12 -19.27
C SER A 254 0.04 -19.33 -19.77
N GLY A 255 -0.78 -18.79 -18.85
CA GLY A 255 -1.90 -17.91 -19.21
C GLY A 255 -1.51 -16.49 -19.63
N ASN A 256 -0.21 -16.18 -19.76
CA ASN A 256 0.31 -14.86 -20.11
C ASN A 256 1.45 -14.92 -21.16
N ILE A 257 1.52 -15.98 -21.97
CA ILE A 257 2.58 -16.16 -22.99
C ILE A 257 2.65 -14.96 -23.95
N GLU A 258 1.52 -14.34 -24.28
CA GLU A 258 1.46 -13.10 -25.07
C GLU A 258 2.33 -11.97 -24.49
N GLN A 259 2.46 -11.86 -23.16
CA GLN A 259 3.27 -10.83 -22.51
C GLN A 259 4.76 -11.16 -22.49
N LEU A 260 5.12 -12.43 -22.72
CA LEU A 260 6.49 -12.93 -22.80
C LEU A 260 7.05 -12.84 -24.22
N VAL A 261 6.19 -12.65 -25.23
CA VAL A 261 6.57 -12.42 -26.62
C VAL A 261 6.36 -10.94 -26.97
N ARG A 262 7.44 -10.17 -27.13
CA ARG A 262 7.35 -8.71 -27.23
C ARG A 262 7.92 -8.14 -28.54
N PRO A 263 7.20 -7.22 -29.20
CA PRO A 263 7.77 -6.42 -30.28
C PRO A 263 8.72 -5.36 -29.71
N THR A 264 9.95 -5.31 -30.21
CA THR A 264 10.94 -4.27 -29.87
C THR A 264 11.41 -3.53 -31.12
N LYS A 265 12.17 -2.44 -30.95
CA LYS A 265 12.85 -1.76 -32.07
C LYS A 265 13.75 -2.72 -32.87
N ASP A 266 14.32 -3.70 -32.17
CA ASP A 266 15.26 -4.69 -32.73
C ASP A 266 14.58 -5.85 -33.46
N GLY A 267 13.24 -6.00 -33.36
CA GLY A 267 12.50 -7.18 -33.81
C GLY A 267 11.63 -7.78 -32.69
N ILE A 268 10.95 -8.89 -32.97
CA ILE A 268 10.17 -9.64 -31.98
C ILE A 268 11.13 -10.49 -31.14
N LYS A 269 11.09 -10.33 -29.80
CA LYS A 269 11.89 -11.11 -28.84
C LYS A 269 10.98 -12.07 -28.09
N VAL A 270 11.45 -13.30 -27.90
CA VAL A 270 10.73 -14.40 -27.27
C VAL A 270 11.50 -14.83 -26.03
N ASP A 271 10.90 -14.64 -24.85
CA ASP A 271 11.51 -15.03 -23.57
C ASP A 271 11.65 -16.58 -23.48
N PRO A 272 12.76 -17.11 -22.94
CA PRO A 272 12.93 -18.56 -22.76
C PRO A 272 11.77 -19.24 -22.02
N LYS A 273 11.11 -18.54 -21.08
CA LYS A 273 10.01 -19.08 -20.29
C LYS A 273 8.76 -19.36 -21.14
N ALA A 274 8.51 -18.55 -22.17
CA ALA A 274 7.40 -18.77 -23.09
C ALA A 274 7.54 -20.12 -23.83
N ILE A 275 8.77 -20.44 -24.25
CA ILE A 275 9.09 -21.67 -24.99
C ILE A 275 9.02 -22.90 -24.08
N GLN A 276 9.50 -22.78 -22.84
CA GLN A 276 9.43 -23.85 -21.84
C GLN A 276 7.98 -24.25 -21.53
N GLN A 277 7.09 -23.27 -21.43
CA GLN A 277 5.68 -23.50 -21.10
C GLN A 277 4.90 -24.10 -22.25
N ASN A 278 4.83 -23.40 -23.38
CA ASN A 278 4.10 -23.86 -24.54
C ASN A 278 4.72 -23.28 -25.81
N LEU A 279 5.49 -24.13 -26.49
CA LEU A 279 6.19 -23.79 -27.73
C LEU A 279 5.21 -23.31 -28.81
N GLU A 280 4.08 -24.00 -28.97
CA GLU A 280 3.12 -23.70 -30.02
C GLU A 280 2.36 -22.39 -29.76
N GLU A 281 2.00 -22.13 -28.50
CA GLU A 281 1.35 -20.86 -28.13
C GLU A 281 2.29 -19.66 -28.26
N ALA A 282 3.59 -19.83 -27.95
CA ALA A 282 4.60 -18.82 -28.22
C ALA A 282 4.72 -18.53 -29.73
N LEU A 283 4.66 -19.57 -30.59
CA LEU A 283 4.63 -19.40 -32.04
C LEU A 283 3.39 -18.64 -32.52
N ILE A 284 2.21 -18.96 -31.99
CA ILE A 284 0.96 -18.25 -32.30
C ILE A 284 1.07 -16.76 -31.95
N CYS A 285 1.65 -16.43 -30.79
CA CYS A 285 1.87 -15.05 -30.37
C CYS A 285 2.81 -14.29 -31.32
N VAL A 286 3.90 -14.93 -31.77
CA VAL A 286 4.81 -14.34 -32.78
C VAL A 286 4.04 -14.09 -34.08
N CYS A 287 3.23 -15.03 -34.55
CA CYS A 287 2.44 -14.87 -35.77
C CYS A 287 1.43 -13.72 -35.66
N SER A 288 0.71 -13.60 -34.53
CA SER A 288 -0.21 -12.48 -34.26
C SER A 288 0.49 -11.12 -34.31
N LEU A 289 1.71 -11.02 -33.76
CA LEU A 289 2.51 -9.80 -33.83
C LEU A 289 3.00 -9.48 -35.24
N LEU A 290 3.34 -10.50 -36.03
CA LEU A 290 3.71 -10.32 -37.44
C LEU A 290 2.53 -9.81 -38.27
N GLU A 291 1.32 -10.32 -38.05
CA GLU A 291 0.09 -9.79 -38.66
C GLU A 291 -0.16 -8.32 -38.26
N LYS A 292 0.06 -7.96 -37.00
CA LYS A 292 0.01 -6.53 -36.57
C LYS A 292 1.06 -5.68 -37.28
N LYS A 293 2.28 -6.19 -37.49
CA LYS A 293 3.32 -5.48 -38.24
C LYS A 293 3.00 -5.37 -39.73
N LYS A 294 2.41 -6.40 -40.32
CA LYS A 294 1.88 -6.40 -41.69
C LYS A 294 0.84 -5.29 -41.87
N ALA A 295 -0.14 -5.20 -40.98
CA ALA A 295 -1.17 -4.16 -41.00
C ALA A 295 -0.60 -2.73 -40.80
N GLY A 296 0.52 -2.60 -40.10
CA GLY A 296 1.22 -1.33 -39.87
C GLY A 296 2.20 -0.90 -40.98
N PHE A 297 2.26 -1.62 -42.10
CA PHE A 297 3.21 -1.37 -43.18
C PHE A 297 3.05 0.04 -43.78
N LYS A 298 4.18 0.75 -43.95
CA LYS A 298 4.27 2.05 -44.63
C LYS A 298 5.51 2.08 -45.50
N LEU A 299 5.31 2.16 -46.83
CA LEU A 299 6.38 2.09 -47.82
C LEU A 299 7.51 3.08 -47.52
N ASP A 300 7.19 4.35 -47.25
CA ASP A 300 8.19 5.40 -47.00
C ASP A 300 9.16 5.09 -45.85
N LYS A 301 8.66 4.48 -44.77
CA LYS A 301 9.50 4.10 -43.62
C LYS A 301 10.40 2.92 -43.95
N VAL A 302 9.86 1.95 -44.68
CA VAL A 302 10.60 0.75 -45.08
C VAL A 302 11.68 1.11 -46.10
N SER A 303 11.40 2.02 -47.04
CA SER A 303 12.39 2.56 -47.98
C SER A 303 13.55 3.28 -47.29
N GLN A 304 13.30 3.99 -46.18
CA GLN A 304 14.38 4.59 -45.37
C GLN A 304 15.30 3.52 -44.77
N ASP A 305 14.73 2.44 -44.23
CA ASP A 305 15.50 1.34 -43.67
C ASP A 305 16.26 0.54 -44.76
N ILE A 306 15.63 0.29 -45.92
CA ILE A 306 16.27 -0.33 -47.09
C ILE A 306 17.47 0.50 -47.54
N ASN A 307 17.32 1.82 -47.69
CA ASN A 307 18.41 2.70 -48.10
C ASN A 307 19.52 2.72 -47.06
N LYS A 308 19.17 2.81 -45.77
CA LYS A 308 20.13 2.80 -44.67
C LYS A 308 21.00 1.53 -44.67
N TRP A 309 20.37 0.37 -44.78
CA TRP A 309 21.06 -0.93 -44.67
C TRP A 309 21.60 -1.44 -46.01
N GLY A 310 21.09 -0.96 -47.14
CA GLY A 310 21.63 -1.23 -48.48
C GLY A 310 22.90 -0.41 -48.75
N ASN A 311 22.89 0.90 -48.44
CA ASN A 311 24.04 1.78 -48.68
C ASN A 311 25.28 1.39 -47.86
N THR A 312 25.11 0.70 -46.72
CA THR A 312 26.22 0.23 -45.89
C THR A 312 27.06 -0.89 -46.53
N VAL A 313 26.59 -1.50 -47.62
CA VAL A 313 27.18 -2.72 -48.20
C VAL A 313 27.92 -2.47 -49.52
N GLY A 314 27.67 -1.31 -50.14
CA GLY A 314 28.27 -0.89 -51.42
C GLY A 314 27.51 -1.39 -52.67
N GLU A 315 27.62 -0.64 -53.77
CA GLU A 315 26.87 -0.87 -55.02
C GLU A 315 27.16 -2.24 -55.67
N ASN A 316 28.40 -2.72 -55.56
CA ASN A 316 28.79 -4.03 -56.10
C ASN A 316 28.03 -5.19 -55.42
N ALA A 317 27.90 -5.16 -54.09
CA ALA A 317 27.20 -6.20 -53.34
C ALA A 317 25.68 -6.16 -53.61
N LEU A 318 25.10 -4.96 -53.75
CA LEU A 318 23.70 -4.77 -54.15
C LEU A 318 23.43 -5.32 -55.56
N THR A 319 24.34 -5.08 -56.51
CA THR A 319 24.20 -5.58 -57.88
C THR A 319 24.25 -7.10 -57.94
N ILE A 320 25.16 -7.72 -57.19
CA ILE A 320 25.25 -9.19 -57.05
C ILE A 320 23.97 -9.76 -56.42
N ALA A 321 23.47 -9.14 -55.35
CA ALA A 321 22.25 -9.57 -54.68
C ALA A 321 21.01 -9.47 -55.60
N ASN A 322 20.86 -8.36 -56.32
CA ASN A 322 19.76 -8.15 -57.27
C ASN A 322 19.76 -9.19 -58.40
N ASN A 323 20.93 -9.51 -58.95
CA ASN A 323 21.08 -10.52 -60.01
C ASN A 323 20.66 -11.93 -59.56
N LEU A 324 20.71 -12.20 -58.25
CA LEU A 324 20.30 -13.46 -57.63
C LEU A 324 18.86 -13.43 -57.08
N GLY A 325 18.08 -12.39 -57.40
CA GLY A 325 16.69 -12.23 -57.00
C GLY A 325 16.48 -11.76 -55.55
N LEU A 326 17.54 -11.35 -54.84
CA LEU A 326 17.48 -10.79 -53.49
C LEU A 326 17.08 -9.30 -53.54
N LEU A 327 15.85 -9.06 -53.94
CA LEU A 327 15.30 -7.71 -54.07
C LEU A 327 14.72 -7.24 -52.72
N PRO A 328 14.78 -5.92 -52.43
CA PRO A 328 14.22 -5.38 -51.20
C PRO A 328 12.70 -5.54 -51.17
N VAL A 329 12.14 -5.66 -49.96
CA VAL A 329 10.69 -5.76 -49.71
C VAL A 329 9.92 -4.55 -50.26
N THR A 330 8.77 -4.80 -50.92
CA THR A 330 7.92 -3.75 -51.50
C THR A 330 6.45 -3.80 -51.09
N ASN A 331 5.99 -4.91 -50.50
CA ASN A 331 4.60 -5.08 -50.07
C ASN A 331 4.48 -5.55 -48.60
N PRO A 332 3.27 -5.47 -48.00
CA PRO A 332 3.05 -5.87 -46.61
C PRO A 332 3.40 -7.33 -46.30
N GLU A 333 3.10 -8.26 -47.22
CA GLU A 333 3.37 -9.69 -47.09
C GLU A 333 4.87 -9.97 -46.98
N GLU A 334 5.67 -9.39 -47.88
CA GLU A 334 7.13 -9.48 -47.88
C GLU A 334 7.73 -8.85 -46.61
N PHE A 335 7.15 -7.74 -46.14
CA PHE A 335 7.59 -7.10 -44.90
C PHE A 335 7.32 -7.98 -43.65
N ALA A 336 6.19 -8.70 -43.61
CA ALA A 336 5.90 -9.64 -42.55
C ALA A 336 6.92 -10.79 -42.50
N ILE A 337 7.29 -11.34 -43.67
CA ILE A 337 8.34 -12.37 -43.80
C ILE A 337 9.69 -11.81 -43.34
N SER A 338 10.01 -10.57 -43.71
CA SER A 338 11.25 -9.90 -43.28
C SER A 338 11.34 -9.76 -41.76
N GLU A 339 10.28 -9.29 -41.10
CA GLU A 339 10.23 -9.20 -39.64
C GLU A 339 10.19 -10.57 -38.96
N GLY A 340 9.65 -11.59 -39.62
CA GLY A 340 9.71 -12.98 -39.19
C GLY A 340 11.12 -13.57 -39.23
N LEU A 341 11.87 -13.37 -40.32
CA LEU A 341 13.29 -13.74 -40.44
C LEU A 341 14.14 -13.08 -39.35
N LYS A 342 13.84 -11.81 -39.05
CA LYS A 342 14.49 -11.06 -37.96
C LYS A 342 14.18 -11.65 -36.59
N ALA A 343 12.94 -12.09 -36.35
CA ALA A 343 12.56 -12.78 -35.12
C ALA A 343 13.28 -14.14 -34.99
N ALA A 344 13.38 -14.92 -36.08
CA ALA A 344 14.13 -16.18 -36.10
C ALA A 344 15.63 -15.96 -35.80
N TYR A 345 16.25 -14.95 -36.42
CA TYR A 345 17.64 -14.58 -36.15
C TYR A 345 17.87 -14.25 -34.67
N LEU A 346 16.99 -13.43 -34.07
CA LEU A 346 17.09 -13.10 -32.64
C LEU A 346 16.95 -14.34 -31.76
N SER A 347 15.99 -15.23 -32.05
CA SER A 347 15.78 -16.46 -31.29
C SER A 347 16.99 -17.39 -31.35
N TYR A 348 17.56 -17.62 -32.53
CA TYR A 348 18.78 -18.44 -32.69
C TYR A 348 20.00 -17.84 -31.99
N ARG A 349 20.12 -16.51 -31.94
CA ARG A 349 21.21 -15.82 -31.24
C ARG A 349 21.15 -15.96 -29.72
N GLU A 350 20.03 -16.42 -29.17
CA GLU A 350 19.90 -16.79 -27.76
C GLU A 350 20.36 -18.22 -27.48
N VAL A 351 20.51 -19.07 -28.51
CA VAL A 351 21.07 -20.42 -28.37
C VAL A 351 22.57 -20.32 -28.05
N LYS A 352 23.00 -21.00 -26.98
CA LYS A 352 24.41 -21.14 -26.61
C LYS A 352 24.87 -22.59 -26.79
N ILE A 353 25.98 -22.81 -27.48
CA ILE A 353 26.65 -24.12 -27.59
C ILE A 353 27.96 -24.02 -26.81
N ARG A 354 28.13 -24.81 -25.75
CA ARG A 354 29.29 -24.76 -24.83
C ARG A 354 29.60 -23.33 -24.35
N GLU A 355 28.58 -22.63 -23.85
CA GLU A 355 28.62 -21.22 -23.41
C GLU A 355 28.93 -20.16 -24.49
N VAL A 356 29.22 -20.56 -25.73
CA VAL A 356 29.45 -19.68 -26.87
C VAL A 356 28.16 -19.47 -27.65
N LYS A 357 27.82 -18.22 -27.99
CA LYS A 357 26.66 -17.90 -28.84
C LYS A 357 26.89 -18.38 -30.28
N ILE A 358 25.88 -18.95 -30.92
CA ILE A 358 25.95 -19.36 -32.33
C ILE A 358 26.38 -18.17 -33.20
N SER A 359 27.38 -18.35 -34.07
CA SER A 359 27.89 -17.27 -34.92
C SER A 359 26.79 -16.75 -35.87
N PRO A 360 26.80 -15.46 -36.27
CA PRO A 360 25.81 -14.92 -37.20
C PRO A 360 25.72 -15.69 -38.54
N GLN A 361 26.84 -16.27 -38.99
CA GLN A 361 26.90 -17.07 -40.21
C GLN A 361 26.15 -18.40 -40.02
N GLU A 362 26.38 -19.11 -38.92
CA GLU A 362 25.70 -20.37 -38.62
C GLU A 362 24.20 -20.17 -38.39
N VAL A 363 23.78 -19.06 -37.77
CA VAL A 363 22.35 -18.71 -37.66
C VAL A 363 21.71 -18.56 -39.03
N TRP A 364 22.35 -17.81 -39.93
CA TRP A 364 21.81 -17.61 -41.28
C TRP A 364 21.86 -18.86 -42.14
N ASN A 365 22.82 -19.76 -41.94
CA ASN A 365 22.84 -21.06 -42.61
C ASN A 365 21.58 -21.87 -42.28
N ARG A 366 21.18 -21.91 -41.00
CA ARG A 366 19.97 -22.61 -40.56
C ARG A 366 18.70 -21.98 -41.12
N ILE A 367 18.57 -20.66 -40.97
CA ILE A 367 17.42 -19.91 -41.51
C ILE A 367 17.32 -20.15 -43.03
N ALA A 368 18.43 -20.04 -43.76
CA ALA A 368 18.45 -20.18 -45.21
C ALA A 368 18.08 -21.59 -45.70
N ILE A 369 18.33 -22.63 -44.92
CA ILE A 369 17.86 -24.00 -45.21
C ILE A 369 16.33 -24.05 -45.11
N GLN A 370 15.78 -23.55 -44.01
CA GLN A 370 14.35 -23.61 -43.72
C GLN A 370 13.50 -22.72 -44.64
N VAL A 371 14.02 -21.56 -45.04
CA VAL A 371 13.32 -20.64 -45.97
C VAL A 371 13.61 -20.89 -47.45
N GLY A 372 14.48 -21.86 -47.76
CA GLY A 372 14.77 -22.31 -49.12
C GLY A 372 15.60 -21.34 -49.97
N LEU A 373 16.62 -20.71 -49.37
CA LEU A 373 17.60 -19.87 -50.09
C LEU A 373 18.77 -20.72 -50.60
N SER A 374 19.19 -20.47 -51.85
CA SER A 374 20.33 -21.16 -52.49
C SER A 374 21.68 -20.76 -51.87
N GLU A 375 22.72 -21.57 -52.10
CA GLU A 375 24.07 -21.27 -51.58
C GLU A 375 24.64 -19.94 -52.14
N GLU A 376 24.34 -19.65 -53.40
CA GLU A 376 24.74 -18.41 -54.08
C GLU A 376 24.05 -17.19 -53.46
N GLN A 377 22.74 -17.30 -53.19
CA GLN A 377 21.97 -16.27 -52.49
C GLN A 377 22.49 -16.04 -51.06
N ARG A 378 22.89 -17.10 -50.35
CA ARG A 378 23.46 -16.98 -49.00
C ARG A 378 24.77 -16.18 -49.01
N LYS A 379 25.68 -16.49 -49.93
CA LYS A 379 26.96 -15.77 -50.09
C LYS A 379 26.73 -14.30 -50.42
N ALA A 380 25.75 -13.99 -51.27
CA ALA A 380 25.39 -12.62 -51.61
C ALA A 380 24.80 -11.81 -50.43
N LEU A 381 24.20 -12.47 -49.44
CA LEU A 381 23.68 -11.83 -48.22
C LEU A 381 24.75 -11.60 -47.15
N GLU A 382 25.93 -12.26 -47.20
CA GLU A 382 26.95 -12.13 -46.16
C GLU A 382 27.40 -10.69 -45.88
N PRO A 383 27.60 -9.83 -46.90
CA PRO A 383 28.01 -8.43 -46.69
C PRO A 383 26.95 -7.59 -45.96
N PHE A 384 25.67 -7.98 -46.02
CA PHE A 384 24.58 -7.24 -45.38
C PHE A 384 24.57 -7.44 -43.87
N ASN A 385 24.09 -6.43 -43.13
CA ASN A 385 23.91 -6.52 -41.69
C ASN A 385 23.04 -7.75 -41.32
N ALA A 386 23.57 -8.62 -40.46
CA ALA A 386 22.96 -9.91 -40.16
C ALA A 386 21.58 -9.84 -39.49
N GLN A 387 21.24 -8.76 -38.81
CA GLN A 387 19.95 -8.61 -38.14
C GLN A 387 18.94 -7.84 -39.00
N TYR A 388 19.38 -6.79 -39.68
CA TYR A 388 18.49 -5.85 -40.36
C TYR A 388 18.55 -6.01 -41.89
N GLY A 389 19.74 -5.88 -42.47
CA GLY A 389 19.92 -5.87 -43.92
C GLY A 389 19.53 -7.19 -44.57
N ARG A 390 20.03 -8.32 -44.05
CA ARG A 390 19.75 -9.64 -44.64
C ARG A 390 18.25 -9.95 -44.68
N CYS A 391 17.52 -9.61 -43.63
CA CYS A 391 16.06 -9.81 -43.55
C CYS A 391 15.29 -9.03 -44.62
N LEU A 392 15.71 -7.79 -44.93
CA LEU A 392 15.03 -6.91 -45.89
C LEU A 392 15.21 -7.35 -47.35
N PHE A 393 16.33 -7.99 -47.68
CA PHE A 393 16.64 -8.43 -49.05
C PHE A 393 16.39 -9.93 -49.27
N ALA A 394 16.35 -10.75 -48.21
CA ALA A 394 16.07 -12.18 -48.31
C ALA A 394 14.57 -12.52 -48.41
N ALA A 395 13.68 -11.66 -47.88
CA ALA A 395 12.27 -11.99 -47.72
C ALA A 395 11.55 -12.34 -49.04
N LYS A 396 11.90 -11.67 -50.15
CA LYS A 396 11.31 -11.93 -51.47
C LYS A 396 11.82 -13.21 -52.13
N ALA A 397 13.07 -13.59 -51.83
CA ALA A 397 13.71 -14.78 -52.38
C ALA A 397 13.43 -16.06 -51.55
N ALA A 398 12.78 -15.93 -50.39
CA ALA A 398 12.41 -17.05 -49.53
C ALA A 398 11.29 -17.89 -50.16
N SER A 399 11.66 -18.99 -50.81
CA SER A 399 10.73 -19.87 -51.53
C SER A 399 9.69 -20.56 -50.65
N ALA A 400 10.04 -20.86 -49.39
CA ALA A 400 9.10 -21.40 -48.39
C ALA A 400 8.31 -20.31 -47.64
N GLY A 401 8.53 -19.02 -47.96
CA GLY A 401 7.78 -17.89 -47.41
C GLY A 401 7.66 -17.89 -45.88
N MET A 402 6.44 -17.61 -45.40
CA MET A 402 6.14 -17.56 -43.96
C MET A 402 6.19 -18.94 -43.27
N GLU A 403 5.91 -20.02 -44.00
CA GLU A 403 6.00 -21.39 -43.46
C GLU A 403 7.44 -21.74 -43.09
N GLY A 404 8.42 -21.37 -43.94
CA GLY A 404 9.84 -21.53 -43.64
C GLY A 404 10.32 -20.70 -42.45
N VAL A 405 9.73 -19.52 -42.24
CA VAL A 405 9.98 -18.69 -41.06
C VAL A 405 9.45 -19.37 -39.79
N ILE A 406 8.23 -19.91 -39.83
CA ILE A 406 7.63 -20.65 -38.70
C ILE A 406 8.47 -21.90 -38.40
N ALA A 407 8.90 -22.65 -39.41
CA ALA A 407 9.78 -23.80 -39.24
C ALA A 407 11.13 -23.41 -38.60
N SER A 408 11.73 -22.30 -39.03
CA SER A 408 12.95 -21.75 -38.43
C SER A 408 12.76 -21.38 -36.95
N LEU A 409 11.63 -20.77 -36.60
CA LEU A 409 11.31 -20.42 -35.23
C LEU A 409 11.08 -21.68 -34.38
N ARG A 410 10.33 -22.67 -34.89
CA ARG A 410 10.08 -23.95 -34.21
C ARG A 410 11.39 -24.70 -33.93
N GLU A 411 12.27 -24.85 -34.92
CA GLU A 411 13.60 -25.45 -34.74
C GLU A 411 14.42 -24.69 -33.68
N SER A 412 14.41 -23.35 -33.73
CA SER A 412 15.11 -22.53 -32.72
C SER A 412 14.55 -22.74 -31.31
N PHE A 413 13.23 -22.89 -31.18
CA PHE A 413 12.57 -23.09 -29.89
C PHE A 413 12.86 -24.48 -29.33
N GLU A 414 12.86 -25.52 -30.17
CA GLU A 414 13.24 -26.88 -29.79
C GLU A 414 14.69 -26.96 -29.29
N MET A 415 15.63 -26.28 -29.97
CA MET A 415 17.03 -26.20 -29.52
C MET A 415 17.18 -25.50 -28.17
N ARG A 416 16.33 -24.51 -27.90
CA ARG A 416 16.31 -23.79 -26.62
C ARG A 416 15.68 -24.65 -25.52
N LYS A 417 14.72 -25.52 -25.85
CA LYS A 417 14.05 -26.44 -24.91
C LYS A 417 14.92 -27.65 -24.55
N GLY A 418 15.56 -28.29 -25.54
CA GLY A 418 16.30 -29.55 -25.39
C GLY A 418 17.53 -29.50 -24.47
N LYS A 419 17.99 -28.32 -24.05
CA LYS A 419 19.14 -28.16 -23.15
C LYS A 419 18.83 -28.10 -21.66
N GLN A 420 17.57 -27.96 -21.27
CA GLN A 420 17.18 -28.06 -19.86
C GLN A 420 16.75 -29.48 -19.47
N SER A 421 16.50 -30.35 -20.44
CA SER A 421 16.02 -31.71 -20.22
C SER A 421 17.11 -32.73 -19.85
N GLU A 422 18.40 -32.46 -20.09
CA GLU A 422 19.47 -33.43 -19.76
C GLU A 422 19.78 -33.54 -18.26
N ASP A 423 19.30 -32.63 -17.41
CA ASP A 423 19.39 -32.72 -15.93
C ASP A 423 18.06 -33.22 -15.28
N SER A 424 17.05 -33.57 -16.09
CA SER A 424 15.65 -33.68 -15.65
C SER A 424 15.14 -35.10 -15.36
N ASN A 425 15.85 -35.85 -14.50
CA ASN A 425 15.19 -36.96 -13.78
C ASN A 425 14.41 -36.49 -12.53
N SER A 426 14.31 -35.17 -12.32
CA SER A 426 13.42 -34.56 -11.34
C SER A 426 12.55 -33.49 -11.99
N GLU A 427 11.22 -33.60 -11.84
CA GLU A 427 10.22 -32.62 -12.30
C GLU A 427 10.44 -31.19 -11.76
N VAL A 428 11.34 -30.99 -10.78
CA VAL A 428 11.60 -29.70 -10.11
C VAL A 428 13.09 -29.49 -9.92
N SER A 429 13.55 -28.24 -10.05
CA SER A 429 14.97 -27.88 -9.85
C SER A 429 15.41 -28.02 -8.39
N LYS A 430 16.70 -28.33 -8.18
CA LYS A 430 17.30 -28.38 -6.82
C LYS A 430 17.22 -27.04 -6.10
N GLU A 431 17.21 -25.93 -6.84
CA GLU A 431 17.12 -24.57 -6.30
C GLU A 431 15.77 -24.31 -5.63
N ILE A 432 14.66 -24.71 -6.27
CA ILE A 432 13.32 -24.53 -5.70
C ILE A 432 13.17 -25.36 -4.42
N ILE A 433 13.66 -26.61 -4.43
CA ILE A 433 13.62 -27.47 -3.24
C ILE A 433 14.43 -26.84 -2.09
N ALA A 434 15.60 -26.28 -2.39
CA ALA A 434 16.43 -25.60 -1.39
C ALA A 434 15.74 -24.33 -0.85
N GLU A 435 15.06 -23.58 -1.70
CA GLU A 435 14.32 -22.39 -1.28
C GLU A 435 13.12 -22.74 -0.38
N VAL A 436 12.36 -23.80 -0.69
CA VAL A 436 11.27 -24.26 0.19
C VAL A 436 11.80 -24.61 1.58
N ARG A 437 12.95 -25.31 1.68
CA ARG A 437 13.60 -25.63 2.97
C ARG A 437 14.04 -24.41 3.75
N ARG A 438 14.37 -23.33 3.06
CA ARG A 438 14.85 -22.08 3.67
C ARG A 438 13.69 -21.16 4.07
N SER A 439 12.64 -21.15 3.25
CA SER A 439 11.48 -20.30 3.42
C SER A 439 10.54 -20.82 4.50
N LEU A 440 10.43 -22.15 4.69
CA LEU A 440 9.47 -22.78 5.62
C LEU A 440 10.14 -23.41 6.85
N ASN A 441 9.44 -23.39 7.97
CA ASN A 441 9.84 -24.02 9.24
C ASN A 441 9.48 -25.53 9.32
N LEU A 442 9.84 -26.33 8.32
CA LEU A 442 9.54 -27.77 8.34
C LEU A 442 10.46 -28.55 9.31
N PRO A 443 9.95 -29.61 9.99
CA PRO A 443 10.66 -30.31 11.08
C PRO A 443 12.00 -30.97 10.69
N HIS A 444 12.31 -31.08 9.40
CA HIS A 444 13.54 -31.69 8.89
C HIS A 444 14.52 -30.70 8.24
N SER A 445 14.34 -29.38 8.40
CA SER A 445 15.24 -28.40 7.81
C SER A 445 15.60 -27.25 8.76
N ASN A 446 16.83 -27.30 9.29
CA ASN A 446 17.63 -26.09 9.44
C ASN A 446 19.11 -26.43 9.58
N ASN A 447 19.86 -26.25 8.49
CA ASN A 447 21.28 -25.88 8.55
C ASN A 447 21.38 -24.51 7.88
N TRP A 448 20.91 -23.47 8.57
CA TRP A 448 21.17 -22.10 8.12
C TRP A 448 22.68 -21.87 8.18
N LYS A 449 23.33 -21.85 7.03
CA LYS A 449 24.77 -21.60 6.90
C LYS A 449 25.05 -20.12 6.69
N GLY A 450 24.62 -19.27 7.63
CA GLY A 450 24.80 -17.82 7.52
C GLY A 450 26.25 -17.39 7.29
N ILE A 451 27.21 -18.16 7.82
CA ILE A 451 28.65 -17.96 7.60
C ILE A 451 29.03 -18.24 6.14
N ASP A 452 28.52 -19.31 5.53
CA ASP A 452 28.82 -19.63 4.13
C ASP A 452 28.24 -18.57 3.18
N GLU A 453 27.06 -18.04 3.49
CA GLU A 453 26.41 -16.97 2.71
C GLU A 453 27.17 -15.64 2.83
N LEU A 454 27.60 -15.29 4.04
CA LEU A 454 28.43 -14.11 4.27
C LEU A 454 29.77 -14.24 3.55
N ASN A 455 30.42 -15.41 3.62
CA ASN A 455 31.65 -15.70 2.89
C ASN A 455 31.44 -15.63 1.37
N THR A 456 30.32 -16.17 0.87
CA THR A 456 29.96 -16.09 -0.55
C THR A 456 29.77 -14.64 -0.98
N TYR A 457 29.11 -13.81 -0.18
CA TYR A 457 28.92 -12.38 -0.46
C TYR A 457 30.25 -11.60 -0.44
N ILE A 458 31.10 -11.83 0.57
CA ILE A 458 32.40 -11.19 0.70
C ILE A 458 33.29 -11.53 -0.49
N ASN A 459 33.37 -12.82 -0.83
CA ASN A 459 34.25 -13.35 -1.88
C ASN A 459 33.70 -13.11 -3.30
N ALA A 460 32.40 -12.86 -3.46
CA ALA A 460 31.81 -12.53 -4.75
C ALA A 460 32.37 -11.20 -5.28
N ASN A 461 32.67 -11.18 -6.58
CA ASN A 461 33.05 -9.97 -7.30
C ASN A 461 32.00 -8.87 -7.04
N PRO A 462 32.37 -7.63 -6.65
CA PRO A 462 31.40 -6.56 -6.39
C PRO A 462 30.40 -6.33 -7.53
N ARG A 463 30.81 -6.60 -8.78
CA ARG A 463 29.93 -6.53 -9.97
C ARG A 463 28.90 -7.65 -10.04
N GLN A 464 29.15 -8.78 -9.37
CA GLN A 464 28.29 -9.95 -9.35
C GLN A 464 27.53 -10.12 -8.04
N ARG A 465 27.74 -9.25 -7.03
CA ARG A 465 27.05 -9.38 -5.75
C ARG A 465 25.53 -9.29 -5.88
N CYS A 466 24.85 -10.14 -5.13
CA CYS A 466 23.40 -10.14 -5.01
C CYS A 466 22.96 -8.91 -4.21
N SER A 467 22.01 -8.14 -4.74
CA SER A 467 21.43 -6.95 -4.09
C SER A 467 20.02 -7.19 -3.57
N LEU A 468 19.42 -8.33 -3.90
CA LEU A 468 18.06 -8.72 -3.58
C LEU A 468 18.00 -10.23 -3.35
N GLY A 469 17.43 -10.63 -2.23
CA GLY A 469 17.43 -12.03 -1.82
C GLY A 469 18.79 -12.49 -1.27
N THR A 470 19.02 -13.79 -1.32
CA THR A 470 20.13 -14.44 -0.62
C THR A 470 21.39 -14.47 -1.49
N PRO A 471 22.59 -14.38 -0.89
CA PRO A 471 23.83 -14.51 -1.66
C PRO A 471 23.88 -15.89 -2.33
N SER A 472 23.94 -15.90 -3.66
CA SER A 472 24.00 -17.12 -4.48
C SER A 472 25.17 -17.04 -5.44
N THR A 473 25.67 -18.19 -5.91
CA THR A 473 26.64 -18.24 -7.02
C THR A 473 25.96 -17.99 -8.37
N GLN A 474 24.65 -18.24 -8.46
CA GLN A 474 23.82 -17.94 -9.63
C GLN A 474 23.02 -16.66 -9.39
N ILE A 475 23.46 -15.59 -10.07
CA ILE A 475 22.89 -14.25 -9.91
C ILE A 475 22.51 -13.72 -11.29
N GLU A 476 21.25 -13.30 -11.41
CA GLU A 476 20.70 -12.77 -12.64
C GLU A 476 20.65 -11.24 -12.62
N GLU A 477 20.85 -10.63 -13.79
CA GLU A 477 20.63 -9.19 -13.95
C GLU A 477 19.13 -8.90 -14.07
N LEU A 478 18.63 -7.98 -13.25
CA LEU A 478 17.28 -7.47 -13.42
C LEU A 478 17.28 -6.52 -14.62
N ILE A 479 16.59 -6.92 -15.69
CA ILE A 479 16.43 -6.12 -16.91
C ILE A 479 15.09 -5.40 -16.84
N SER A 480 15.02 -4.15 -17.29
CA SER A 480 13.80 -3.32 -17.24
C SER A 480 12.54 -4.02 -17.78
N ASN A 481 12.68 -4.89 -18.78
CA ASN A 481 11.57 -5.62 -19.37
C ASN A 481 10.92 -6.64 -18.41
N ASN A 482 11.66 -7.11 -17.40
CA ASN A 482 11.22 -8.12 -16.45
C ASN A 482 10.81 -7.51 -15.10
N MET A 483 10.74 -6.18 -15.04
CA MET A 483 10.35 -5.43 -13.84
C MET A 483 8.95 -4.85 -14.02
N PRO A 484 8.24 -4.60 -12.91
CA PRO A 484 7.01 -3.79 -12.93
C PRO A 484 7.21 -2.46 -13.68
N PRO A 485 6.24 -2.02 -14.51
CA PRO A 485 6.34 -0.79 -15.28
C PRO A 485 6.76 0.42 -14.45
N GLY A 486 7.66 1.24 -15.00
CA GLY A 486 8.20 2.42 -14.32
C GLY A 486 9.41 2.14 -13.44
N THR A 487 9.58 0.90 -12.93
CA THR A 487 10.64 0.54 -11.98
C THR A 487 12.04 0.74 -12.59
N LYS A 488 12.76 1.74 -12.11
CA LYS A 488 14.19 1.92 -12.39
C LYS A 488 14.97 0.82 -11.68
N VAL A 489 15.80 0.13 -12.45
CA VAL A 489 16.74 -0.90 -11.97
C VAL A 489 17.83 -0.31 -11.04
N GLN A 490 17.83 1.00 -10.78
CA GLN A 490 18.92 1.72 -10.13
C GLN A 490 18.76 1.94 -8.61
N SER A 491 17.65 1.54 -7.98
CA SER A 491 17.30 1.98 -6.62
C SER A 491 18.22 1.46 -5.49
N PHE A 492 18.99 0.38 -5.71
CA PHE A 492 20.04 -0.05 -4.78
C PHE A 492 21.21 -0.70 -5.54
N SER A 493 22.31 0.03 -5.67
CA SER A 493 23.57 -0.49 -6.23
C SER A 493 24.49 -0.99 -5.13
N ASN A 494 25.12 -2.15 -5.34
CA ASN A 494 26.40 -2.44 -4.70
C ASN A 494 27.38 -1.32 -5.07
N ARG A 495 28.14 -0.78 -4.09
CA ARG A 495 29.12 0.30 -4.33
C ARG A 495 29.98 -0.02 -5.57
N LEU A 496 29.75 0.66 -6.68
CA LEU A 496 30.70 0.67 -7.78
C LEU A 496 31.94 1.45 -7.31
N PRO A 497 33.16 1.06 -7.73
CA PRO A 497 34.34 1.89 -7.54
C PRO A 497 34.08 3.31 -8.08
N GLY A 498 34.42 4.34 -7.31
CA GLY A 498 34.22 5.73 -7.73
C GLY A 498 34.93 6.02 -9.05
N GLY A 499 34.28 6.77 -9.95
CA GLY A 499 34.84 7.17 -11.25
C GLY A 499 34.46 6.29 -12.45
N MET A 500 33.61 5.27 -12.26
CA MET A 500 33.11 4.48 -13.39
C MET A 500 31.91 5.15 -14.09
N SER A 501 31.98 5.30 -15.41
CA SER A 501 30.93 5.83 -16.29
C SER A 501 29.81 4.83 -16.63
N ALA A 502 29.92 3.58 -16.17
CA ALA A 502 28.94 2.54 -16.42
C ALA A 502 27.80 2.59 -15.40
N GLU A 503 26.55 2.54 -15.87
CA GLU A 503 25.38 2.54 -15.00
C GLU A 503 25.30 1.27 -14.13
N PRO A 504 25.03 1.39 -12.82
CA PRO A 504 24.86 0.24 -11.94
C PRO A 504 23.59 -0.55 -12.26
N LYS A 505 23.71 -1.89 -12.27
CA LYS A 505 22.61 -2.83 -12.50
C LYS A 505 22.25 -3.59 -11.23
N ARG A 506 20.95 -3.68 -10.92
CA ARG A 506 20.45 -4.53 -9.83
C ARG A 506 20.57 -6.00 -10.21
N ARG A 507 21.00 -6.80 -9.25
CA ARG A 507 21.27 -8.22 -9.41
C ARG A 507 20.60 -8.99 -8.29
N ALA A 508 19.94 -10.09 -8.60
CA ALA A 508 19.14 -10.83 -7.64
C ALA A 508 19.31 -12.34 -7.84
N ASN A 509 18.97 -13.13 -6.80
CA ASN A 509 18.85 -14.58 -6.96
C ASN A 509 17.64 -14.91 -7.85
N SER A 510 17.61 -16.13 -8.41
CA SER A 510 16.57 -16.58 -9.34
C SER A 510 15.15 -16.42 -8.79
N ILE A 511 14.96 -16.66 -7.49
CA ILE A 511 13.67 -16.53 -6.79
C ILE A 511 13.21 -15.07 -6.67
N ALA A 512 14.09 -14.14 -6.29
CA ALA A 512 13.72 -12.73 -6.22
C ALA A 512 13.45 -12.16 -7.62
N VAL A 513 14.21 -12.55 -8.65
CA VAL A 513 13.89 -12.19 -10.05
C VAL A 513 12.49 -12.68 -10.42
N LEU A 514 12.19 -13.94 -10.10
CA LEU A 514 10.89 -14.55 -10.37
C LEU A 514 9.75 -13.82 -9.64
N ALA A 515 9.96 -13.38 -8.40
CA ALA A 515 8.97 -12.60 -7.65
C ALA A 515 8.61 -11.27 -8.35
N TYR A 516 9.60 -10.53 -8.85
CA TYR A 516 9.35 -9.29 -9.61
C TYR A 516 8.65 -9.56 -10.95
N GLN A 517 9.01 -10.64 -11.64
CA GLN A 517 8.35 -11.05 -12.88
C GLN A 517 6.88 -11.45 -12.65
N LEU A 518 6.61 -12.23 -11.60
CA LEU A 518 5.27 -12.59 -11.19
C LEU A 518 4.44 -11.36 -10.84
N MET A 519 5.02 -10.37 -10.15
CA MET A 519 4.34 -9.11 -9.88
C MET A 519 3.99 -8.37 -11.19
N ALA A 520 4.94 -8.24 -12.10
CA ALA A 520 4.77 -7.52 -13.37
C ALA A 520 3.65 -8.12 -14.24
N VAL A 521 3.52 -9.44 -14.27
CA VAL A 521 2.51 -10.16 -15.06
C VAL A 521 1.19 -10.32 -14.29
N GLY A 522 1.27 -10.52 -12.97
CA GLY A 522 0.17 -10.87 -12.09
C GLY A 522 -0.67 -9.70 -11.59
N ALA A 523 -0.16 -8.46 -11.64
CA ALA A 523 -0.89 -7.26 -11.25
C ALA A 523 -1.45 -6.47 -12.46
N ASN A 524 -2.52 -5.71 -12.24
CA ASN A 524 -3.14 -4.85 -13.26
C ASN A 524 -2.42 -3.50 -13.40
N PHE A 525 -1.17 -3.52 -13.88
CA PHE A 525 -0.43 -2.29 -14.16
C PHE A 525 -1.01 -1.47 -15.32
N PRO A 526 -0.82 -0.14 -15.32
CA PRO A 526 -1.16 0.69 -16.48
C PRO A 526 -0.19 0.42 -17.65
N ALA A 527 -0.65 0.64 -18.88
CA ALA A 527 0.13 0.35 -20.09
C ALA A 527 1.40 1.20 -20.22
N ILE A 528 1.38 2.43 -19.69
CA ILE A 528 2.52 3.35 -19.72
C ILE A 528 2.62 4.01 -18.34
N ASN A 529 3.71 3.77 -17.62
CA ASN A 529 4.03 4.50 -16.40
C ASN A 529 5.51 4.91 -16.39
N LYS A 530 5.77 6.16 -15.99
CA LYS A 530 7.11 6.75 -15.88
C LYS A 530 7.62 6.82 -14.44
N GLN A 531 6.77 6.56 -13.45
CA GLN A 531 7.10 6.61 -12.03
C GLN A 531 7.25 5.21 -11.44
N ASP A 532 8.23 5.03 -10.55
CA ASP A 532 8.38 3.83 -9.74
C ASP A 532 7.13 3.62 -8.85
N PRO A 533 6.51 2.42 -8.84
CA PRO A 533 5.37 2.15 -7.97
C PRO A 533 5.79 2.12 -6.49
N LEU A 534 4.89 2.54 -5.61
CA LEU A 534 4.97 2.22 -4.18
C LEU A 534 4.19 0.92 -3.94
N TYR A 535 4.73 0.03 -3.13
CA TYR A 535 4.08 -1.24 -2.77
C TYR A 535 3.34 -1.08 -1.45
N LEU A 536 2.03 -1.28 -1.49
CA LEU A 536 1.17 -1.33 -0.31
C LEU A 536 0.91 -2.80 0.05
N HIS A 537 1.36 -3.19 1.23
CA HIS A 537 1.21 -4.52 1.78
C HIS A 537 0.06 -4.46 2.78
N PHE A 538 -1.03 -5.20 2.56
CA PHE A 538 -2.03 -5.44 3.59
C PHE A 538 -1.85 -6.84 4.14
N THR A 539 -1.78 -6.93 5.46
CA THR A 539 -1.61 -8.20 6.17
C THR A 539 -2.90 -8.52 6.91
N LEU A 540 -3.32 -9.78 6.88
CA LEU A 540 -4.44 -10.23 7.70
C LEU A 540 -4.07 -10.15 9.19
N PRO A 541 -5.02 -9.78 10.08
CA PRO A 541 -4.79 -9.77 11.51
C PRO A 541 -4.30 -11.13 12.04
N GLN A 542 -3.58 -11.12 13.15
CA GLN A 542 -3.10 -12.37 13.76
C GLN A 542 -4.27 -13.29 14.15
N GLY A 543 -4.21 -14.55 13.75
CA GLY A 543 -5.25 -15.53 14.09
C GLY A 543 -6.53 -15.38 13.27
N THR A 544 -6.43 -14.87 12.04
CA THR A 544 -7.56 -14.68 11.14
C THR A 544 -8.15 -16.01 10.67
N CYS A 545 -9.47 -16.12 10.56
CA CYS A 545 -10.11 -17.32 10.02
C CYS A 545 -9.98 -17.42 8.48
N PRO A 546 -9.99 -18.64 7.90
CA PRO A 546 -9.95 -18.84 6.44
C PRO A 546 -11.08 -18.13 5.67
N GLU A 547 -12.24 -17.94 6.32
CA GLU A 547 -13.39 -17.27 5.70
C GLU A 547 -13.11 -15.79 5.40
N LEU A 548 -12.39 -15.07 6.28
CA LEU A 548 -12.02 -13.68 6.03
C LEU A 548 -11.08 -13.56 4.82
N LEU A 549 -10.15 -14.51 4.65
CA LEU A 549 -9.30 -14.59 3.47
C LEU A 549 -10.15 -14.77 2.20
N ARG A 550 -11.17 -15.63 2.22
CA ARG A 550 -12.11 -15.80 1.09
C ARG A 550 -12.84 -14.50 0.77
N ILE A 551 -13.39 -13.82 1.77
CA ILE A 551 -14.13 -12.55 1.58
C ILE A 551 -13.18 -11.47 1.05
N TRP A 552 -11.96 -11.40 1.58
CA TRP A 552 -10.95 -10.44 1.14
C TRP A 552 -10.52 -10.67 -0.32
N ARG A 553 -10.29 -11.93 -0.70
CA ARG A 553 -10.04 -12.33 -2.10
C ARG A 553 -11.18 -11.89 -3.02
N GLN A 554 -12.43 -12.13 -2.60
CA GLN A 554 -13.61 -11.74 -3.36
C GLN A 554 -13.72 -10.22 -3.50
N PHE A 555 -13.51 -9.46 -2.42
CA PHE A 555 -13.53 -8.00 -2.45
C PHE A 555 -12.49 -7.44 -3.43
N LEU A 556 -11.23 -7.90 -3.36
CA LEU A 556 -10.17 -7.41 -4.24
C LEU A 556 -10.42 -7.78 -5.71
N TYR A 557 -10.97 -8.97 -5.97
CA TYR A 557 -11.36 -9.37 -7.32
C TYR A 557 -12.47 -8.47 -7.88
N GLN A 558 -13.50 -8.17 -7.08
CA GLN A 558 -14.57 -7.25 -7.46
C GLN A 558 -14.07 -5.82 -7.65
N ALA A 559 -13.18 -5.35 -6.77
CA ALA A 559 -12.56 -4.04 -6.89
C ALA A 559 -11.77 -3.92 -8.20
N ALA A 560 -10.98 -4.94 -8.56
CA ALA A 560 -10.26 -5.02 -9.83
C ALA A 560 -11.20 -5.01 -11.04
N ALA A 561 -12.33 -5.74 -10.96
CA ALA A 561 -13.33 -5.80 -12.02
C ALA A 561 -14.05 -4.46 -12.32
N THR A 562 -13.92 -3.46 -11.43
CA THR A 562 -14.41 -2.09 -11.69
C THR A 562 -13.79 -1.49 -12.95
N ASN A 563 -12.58 -1.91 -13.33
CA ASN A 563 -11.95 -1.53 -14.59
C ASN A 563 -12.02 -2.68 -15.61
N THR A 564 -13.11 -2.71 -16.39
CA THR A 564 -13.38 -3.75 -17.40
C THR A 564 -12.38 -3.78 -18.55
N GLU A 565 -11.69 -2.68 -18.82
CA GLU A 565 -10.69 -2.57 -19.89
C GLU A 565 -9.28 -3.03 -19.44
N GLY A 566 -9.14 -3.41 -18.17
CA GLY A 566 -7.85 -3.71 -17.55
C GLY A 566 -7.08 -2.45 -17.13
N GLY A 567 -6.21 -2.62 -16.14
CA GLY A 567 -5.39 -1.55 -15.56
C GLY A 567 -5.82 -1.15 -14.15
N THR A 568 -5.44 0.05 -13.73
CA THR A 568 -5.54 0.44 -12.33
C THR A 568 -6.96 0.86 -11.93
N VAL A 569 -7.20 0.87 -10.63
CA VAL A 569 -8.43 1.38 -10.02
C VAL A 569 -8.03 2.48 -9.05
N THR A 570 -8.56 3.67 -9.23
CA THR A 570 -8.30 4.83 -8.35
C THR A 570 -9.49 5.08 -7.44
N VAL A 571 -9.37 6.10 -6.59
CA VAL A 571 -10.45 6.62 -5.76
C VAL A 571 -10.85 8.00 -6.26
N ASP A 572 -12.13 8.36 -6.16
CA ASP A 572 -12.57 9.74 -6.35
C ASP A 572 -11.90 10.67 -5.34
N GLU A 573 -10.86 11.38 -5.79
CA GLU A 573 -10.07 12.24 -4.92
C GLU A 573 -10.90 13.40 -4.33
N LEU A 574 -11.88 13.94 -5.07
CA LEU A 574 -12.70 15.04 -4.54
C LEU A 574 -13.56 14.57 -3.37
N LYS A 575 -14.25 13.43 -3.53
CA LYS A 575 -15.03 12.82 -2.45
C LYS A 575 -14.14 12.37 -1.28
N LEU A 576 -12.95 11.85 -1.56
CA LEU A 576 -12.00 11.43 -0.54
C LEU A 576 -11.48 12.61 0.30
N TYR A 577 -11.10 13.71 -0.33
CA TYR A 577 -10.47 14.83 0.36
C TYR A 577 -11.49 15.79 0.99
N ARG A 578 -12.69 15.91 0.41
CA ARG A 578 -13.75 16.75 0.95
C ARG A 578 -14.56 16.03 2.03
N ASP A 579 -15.03 14.82 1.71
CA ASP A 579 -16.05 14.12 2.49
C ASP A 579 -15.49 12.88 3.22
N ASN A 580 -14.22 12.52 3.00
CA ASN A 580 -13.59 11.28 3.50
C ASN A 580 -14.30 10.02 3.01
N ILE A 581 -14.89 10.06 1.81
CA ILE A 581 -15.60 8.92 1.22
C ILE A 581 -14.68 8.23 0.22
N LEU A 582 -14.44 6.94 0.45
CA LEU A 582 -13.78 6.04 -0.51
C LEU A 582 -14.79 5.56 -1.54
N GLU A 583 -14.62 5.99 -2.79
CA GLU A 583 -15.37 5.51 -3.95
C GLU A 583 -14.40 5.12 -5.05
N PHE A 584 -14.37 3.83 -5.39
CA PHE A 584 -13.49 3.29 -6.40
C PHE A 584 -13.98 3.64 -7.81
N LYS A 585 -13.05 4.00 -8.69
CA LYS A 585 -13.29 4.36 -10.09
C LYS A 585 -12.21 3.76 -10.98
N ALA A 586 -12.60 3.34 -12.18
CA ALA A 586 -11.63 2.90 -13.19
C ALA A 586 -10.69 4.05 -13.59
N ASN A 587 -9.40 3.76 -13.74
CA ASN A 587 -8.43 4.73 -14.22
C ASN A 587 -7.27 4.03 -14.93
N LYS A 588 -6.91 4.50 -16.12
CA LYS A 588 -5.91 3.84 -16.98
C LYS A 588 -4.46 4.13 -16.59
N VAL A 589 -4.20 5.09 -15.70
CA VAL A 589 -2.87 5.66 -15.46
C VAL A 589 -2.49 5.66 -13.98
N VAL A 590 -3.46 5.94 -13.10
CA VAL A 590 -3.24 6.19 -11.67
C VAL A 590 -4.13 5.28 -10.83
N GLY A 591 -3.61 4.77 -9.72
CA GLY A 591 -4.36 4.02 -8.71
C GLY A 591 -3.70 2.71 -8.30
N PHE A 592 -4.52 1.81 -7.76
CA PHE A 592 -4.14 0.47 -7.35
C PHE A 592 -4.06 -0.47 -8.55
N ALA A 593 -2.93 -1.13 -8.72
CA ALA A 593 -2.77 -2.27 -9.62
C ALA A 593 -3.16 -3.55 -8.86
N PHE A 594 -4.46 -3.82 -8.74
CA PHE A 594 -4.93 -5.00 -8.00
C PHE A 594 -4.44 -6.31 -8.63
N PRO A 595 -4.26 -7.38 -7.82
CA PRO A 595 -3.89 -8.70 -8.32
C PRO A 595 -4.95 -9.24 -9.29
N LYS A 596 -4.51 -9.88 -10.39
CA LYS A 596 -5.39 -10.50 -11.39
C LYS A 596 -6.01 -11.81 -10.93
N ARG A 597 -5.38 -12.47 -9.95
CA ARG A 597 -5.76 -13.82 -9.49
C ARG A 597 -5.93 -13.83 -7.98
N PRO A 598 -6.97 -14.52 -7.45
CA PRO A 598 -7.15 -14.71 -6.01
C PRO A 598 -5.97 -15.40 -5.31
N ASP A 599 -5.26 -16.30 -6.00
CA ASP A 599 -4.12 -17.05 -5.46
C ASP A 599 -2.92 -16.17 -5.06
N PHE A 600 -2.89 -14.91 -5.53
CA PHE A 600 -1.87 -13.93 -5.15
C PHE A 600 -2.15 -13.24 -3.82
N ILE A 601 -3.26 -13.60 -3.16
CA ILE A 601 -3.72 -13.05 -1.89
C ILE A 601 -3.71 -14.20 -0.88
N HIS A 602 -2.90 -14.11 0.18
CA HIS A 602 -2.87 -15.08 1.27
C HIS A 602 -2.85 -14.36 2.62
N SER A 603 -1.89 -14.65 3.51
CA SER A 603 -1.67 -13.93 4.77
C SER A 603 -1.42 -12.44 4.53
N THR A 604 -0.74 -12.12 3.43
CA THR A 604 -0.49 -10.77 2.96
C THR A 604 -0.93 -10.63 1.50
N VAL A 605 -1.27 -9.41 1.09
CA VAL A 605 -1.38 -9.01 -0.32
C VAL A 605 -0.52 -7.79 -0.57
N ILE A 606 0.24 -7.84 -1.67
CA ILE A 606 1.01 -6.69 -2.17
C ILE A 606 0.25 -6.06 -3.34
N ILE A 607 -0.05 -4.77 -3.20
CA ILE A 607 -0.76 -3.96 -4.18
C ILE A 607 0.14 -2.81 -4.60
N PRO A 608 0.68 -2.82 -5.83
CA PRO A 608 1.39 -1.68 -6.38
C PRO A 608 0.45 -0.48 -6.56
N VAL A 609 0.91 0.70 -6.16
CA VAL A 609 0.19 1.97 -6.26
C VAL A 609 1.00 2.94 -7.12
N VAL A 610 0.34 3.51 -8.13
CA VAL A 610 0.95 4.42 -9.11
C VAL A 610 0.21 5.74 -9.15
N TRP A 611 0.94 6.86 -9.19
CA TRP A 611 0.36 8.20 -9.10
C TRP A 611 0.63 9.10 -10.30
N GLY A 612 1.13 8.55 -11.41
CA GLY A 612 1.41 9.31 -12.62
C GLY A 612 2.63 10.22 -12.48
N ASP A 613 2.54 11.46 -12.97
CA ASP A 613 3.65 12.42 -12.92
C ASP A 613 3.58 13.27 -11.64
N VAL A 614 3.81 12.62 -10.50
CA VAL A 614 3.93 13.31 -9.19
C VAL A 614 5.27 13.02 -8.54
N ASN A 615 5.72 13.93 -7.67
CA ASN A 615 6.95 13.68 -6.91
C ASN A 615 6.75 12.54 -5.88
N ALA A 616 7.85 11.93 -5.45
CA ALA A 616 7.82 10.78 -4.53
C ALA A 616 7.16 11.10 -3.16
N SER A 617 7.30 12.33 -2.68
CA SER A 617 6.71 12.78 -1.40
C SER A 617 5.18 12.84 -1.49
N VAL A 618 4.63 13.37 -2.59
CA VAL A 618 3.18 13.42 -2.84
C VAL A 618 2.64 12.01 -3.05
N ALA A 619 3.32 11.18 -3.84
CA ALA A 619 2.95 9.76 -4.01
C ALA A 619 2.88 9.05 -2.64
N LEU A 620 3.87 9.27 -1.77
CA LEU A 620 3.86 8.71 -0.41
C LEU A 620 2.67 9.20 0.41
N LEU A 621 2.39 10.52 0.43
CA LEU A 621 1.27 11.09 1.17
C LEU A 621 -0.08 10.54 0.70
N LYS A 622 -0.28 10.45 -0.63
CA LYS A 622 -1.51 9.90 -1.23
C LYS A 622 -1.65 8.40 -0.95
N SER A 623 -0.58 7.62 -1.11
CA SER A 623 -0.59 6.18 -0.78
C SER A 623 -0.86 5.93 0.69
N LEU A 624 -0.22 6.67 1.60
CA LEU A 624 -0.43 6.55 3.04
C LEU A 624 -1.84 6.96 3.45
N ARG A 625 -2.36 8.04 2.86
CA ARG A 625 -3.74 8.48 3.05
C ARG A 625 -4.72 7.35 2.74
N LEU A 626 -4.57 6.71 1.58
CA LEU A 626 -5.44 5.60 1.17
C LEU A 626 -5.25 4.34 2.03
N ALA A 627 -4.00 3.99 2.34
CA ALA A 627 -3.68 2.84 3.16
C ALA A 627 -4.33 2.94 4.55
N LEU A 628 -4.25 4.12 5.19
CA LEU A 628 -4.87 4.37 6.48
C LEU A 628 -6.40 4.37 6.43
N GLU A 629 -7.01 4.94 5.40
CA GLU A 629 -8.47 4.93 5.23
C GLU A 629 -9.02 3.50 5.07
N LEU A 630 -8.31 2.65 4.31
CA LEU A 630 -8.66 1.24 4.18
C LEU A 630 -8.37 0.47 5.46
N SER A 631 -7.15 0.57 5.98
CA SER A 631 -6.68 -0.16 7.15
C SER A 631 -7.55 0.10 8.38
N LEU A 632 -7.83 1.37 8.70
CA LEU A 632 -8.57 1.76 9.92
C LEU A 632 -10.09 1.67 9.78
N SER A 633 -10.61 1.32 8.60
CA SER A 633 -12.03 1.01 8.44
C SER A 633 -12.43 -0.13 9.37
N PHE A 634 -13.62 -0.03 9.97
CA PHE A 634 -14.19 -1.09 10.80
C PHE A 634 -14.45 -2.40 10.01
N ASP A 635 -14.59 -2.28 8.69
CA ASP A 635 -14.78 -3.41 7.79
C ASP A 635 -13.48 -4.21 7.55
N PHE A 636 -12.33 -3.53 7.45
CA PHE A 636 -11.04 -4.16 7.15
C PHE A 636 -10.25 -4.40 8.43
N GLY A 637 -9.76 -3.35 9.10
CA GLY A 637 -8.95 -3.47 10.32
C GLY A 637 -7.58 -4.14 10.08
N PHE A 638 -7.05 -4.09 8.86
CA PHE A 638 -5.85 -4.83 8.45
C PHE A 638 -4.58 -4.01 8.66
N PRO A 639 -3.55 -4.55 9.31
CA PRO A 639 -2.23 -3.94 9.34
C PRO A 639 -1.66 -3.70 7.95
N PHE A 640 -0.83 -2.66 7.81
CA PHE A 640 -0.27 -2.30 6.51
C PHE A 640 1.22 -1.97 6.54
N THR A 641 1.91 -2.20 5.42
CA THR A 641 3.26 -1.66 5.17
C THR A 641 3.28 -0.92 3.83
N ILE A 642 3.91 0.25 3.77
CA ILE A 642 4.21 0.96 2.53
C ILE A 642 5.72 0.96 2.34
N SER A 643 6.19 0.40 1.23
CA SER A 643 7.60 0.37 0.86
C SER A 643 7.82 0.67 -0.61
N GLY A 644 9.04 1.13 -0.95
CA GLY A 644 9.52 1.16 -2.33
C GLY A 644 10.04 -0.19 -2.82
N ASN A 645 10.13 -1.19 -1.93
CA ASN A 645 10.54 -2.55 -2.25
C ASN A 645 9.37 -3.53 -2.10
N LEU A 646 9.45 -4.63 -2.86
CA LEU A 646 8.48 -5.72 -2.80
C LEU A 646 8.70 -6.66 -1.61
N GLU A 647 9.91 -6.69 -1.07
CA GLU A 647 10.28 -7.56 0.05
C GLU A 647 10.11 -6.83 1.38
N VAL A 648 9.33 -7.41 2.29
CA VAL A 648 9.10 -6.87 3.63
C VAL A 648 9.30 -7.97 4.68
N GLU A 649 9.80 -7.58 5.84
CA GLU A 649 9.94 -8.50 6.98
C GLU A 649 8.55 -8.83 7.56
N ALA A 650 8.29 -10.12 7.79
CA ALA A 650 7.06 -10.57 8.44
C ALA A 650 7.13 -10.28 9.94
N TRP A 651 6.76 -9.07 10.37
CA TRP A 651 6.75 -8.66 11.79
C TRP A 651 5.32 -8.41 12.25
N GLY A 652 4.95 -8.97 13.41
CA GLY A 652 3.56 -9.01 13.89
C GLY A 652 3.15 -7.92 14.88
N ASP A 653 4.07 -7.11 15.41
CA ASP A 653 3.79 -6.26 16.59
C ASP A 653 3.35 -4.82 16.26
N LEU A 654 3.50 -4.39 15.00
CA LEU A 654 3.12 -3.04 14.56
C LEU A 654 1.84 -3.08 13.72
N TYR A 655 1.01 -2.04 13.86
CA TYR A 655 -0.20 -1.88 13.06
C TYR A 655 0.10 -1.31 11.67
N GLY A 656 1.04 -0.37 11.57
CA GLY A 656 1.43 0.25 10.31
C GLY A 656 2.93 0.48 10.21
N ARG A 657 3.52 0.26 9.03
CA ARG A 657 4.92 0.60 8.72
C ARG A 657 5.01 1.39 7.42
N VAL A 658 5.84 2.43 7.40
CA VAL A 658 6.08 3.27 6.22
C VAL A 658 7.57 3.50 6.08
N GLU A 659 8.13 2.99 4.98
CA GLU A 659 9.55 3.08 4.71
C GLU A 659 9.89 4.29 3.83
N GLY A 660 11.10 4.83 3.99
CA GLY A 660 11.59 5.90 3.13
C GLY A 660 10.93 7.26 3.35
N ILE A 661 10.37 7.53 4.54
CA ILE A 661 9.81 8.86 4.87
C ILE A 661 10.91 9.93 4.79
N PRO A 662 10.77 10.95 3.91
CA PRO A 662 11.70 12.09 3.88
C PRO A 662 11.71 12.84 5.21
N SER A 663 12.88 13.31 5.65
CA SER A 663 13.03 14.07 6.91
C SER A 663 12.13 15.31 6.99
N THR A 664 11.76 15.88 5.85
CA THR A 664 10.82 17.01 5.76
C THR A 664 9.38 16.65 6.14
N LEU A 665 8.99 15.38 6.02
CA LEU A 665 7.64 14.88 6.33
C LEU A 665 7.54 14.18 7.68
N GLN A 666 8.67 13.84 8.32
CA GLN A 666 8.69 13.20 9.65
C GLN A 666 7.90 13.96 10.73
N PRO A 667 7.90 15.30 10.80
CA PRO A 667 7.07 16.02 11.78
C PRO A 667 5.56 15.72 11.64
N LEU A 668 5.10 15.47 10.40
CA LEU A 668 3.72 15.11 10.13
C LEU A 668 3.47 13.62 10.39
N LEU A 669 4.37 12.76 9.88
CA LEU A 669 4.20 11.31 9.74
C LEU A 669 4.92 10.48 10.81
N LYS A 670 5.59 11.10 11.78
CA LYS A 670 6.46 10.45 12.79
C LYS A 670 7.58 9.64 12.13
N ASN A 671 8.02 8.56 12.78
CA ASN A 671 9.15 7.71 12.38
C ASN A 671 8.77 6.60 11.36
N GLY A 672 7.50 6.48 10.98
CA GLY A 672 7.03 5.44 10.07
C GLY A 672 6.75 4.08 10.72
N GLN A 673 6.74 3.98 12.05
CA GLN A 673 6.29 2.79 12.78
C GLN A 673 5.09 3.17 13.65
N TYR A 674 3.94 2.57 13.39
CA TYR A 674 2.67 3.01 13.95
C TYR A 674 2.02 1.91 14.78
N LEU A 675 1.69 2.24 16.02
CA LEU A 675 0.60 1.58 16.73
C LEU A 675 -0.74 2.07 16.15
N ARG A 676 -1.84 1.38 16.47
CA ARG A 676 -3.17 1.76 15.98
C ARG A 676 -3.53 3.22 16.34
N GLN A 677 -3.19 3.67 17.54
CA GLN A 677 -3.38 5.06 17.97
C GLN A 677 -2.61 6.06 17.10
N ASP A 678 -1.35 5.76 16.79
CA ASP A 678 -0.53 6.60 15.92
C ASP A 678 -1.14 6.68 14.52
N ALA A 679 -1.62 5.56 14.00
CA ALA A 679 -2.28 5.49 12.70
C ALA A 679 -3.55 6.35 12.65
N GLU A 680 -4.41 6.30 13.69
CA GLU A 680 -5.61 7.14 13.80
C GLU A 680 -5.27 8.63 13.86
N GLU A 681 -4.24 9.00 14.63
CA GLU A 681 -3.77 10.38 14.73
C GLU A 681 -3.23 10.89 13.39
N ILE A 682 -2.40 10.10 12.71
CA ILE A 682 -1.83 10.45 11.41
C ILE A 682 -2.92 10.54 10.35
N LEU A 683 -3.89 9.60 10.36
CA LEU A 683 -5.04 9.66 9.47
C LEU A 683 -5.79 10.98 9.65
N LYS A 684 -6.05 11.39 10.89
CA LYS A 684 -6.71 12.66 11.19
C LYS A 684 -5.92 13.86 10.66
N ARG A 685 -4.59 13.90 10.87
CA ARG A 685 -3.73 14.96 10.33
C ARG A 685 -3.80 15.04 8.81
N LEU A 686 -3.79 13.89 8.12
CA LEU A 686 -3.90 13.81 6.67
C LEU A 686 -5.31 14.19 6.16
N ARG A 687 -6.38 13.89 6.91
CA ARG A 687 -7.76 14.39 6.63
C ARG A 687 -7.79 15.91 6.67
N ASP A 688 -7.23 16.50 7.72
CA ASP A 688 -7.25 17.95 7.92
C ASP A 688 -6.45 18.67 6.82
N ILE A 689 -5.23 18.21 6.50
CA ILE A 689 -4.43 18.76 5.39
C ILE A 689 -5.14 18.58 4.04
N GLY A 690 -5.76 17.42 3.81
CA GLY A 690 -6.50 17.13 2.59
C GLY A 690 -7.72 18.03 2.37
N LYS A 691 -8.47 18.32 3.44
CA LYS A 691 -9.57 19.30 3.39
C LYS A 691 -9.06 20.69 3.07
N LEU A 692 -7.98 21.12 3.73
CA LEU A 692 -7.35 22.41 3.45
C LEU A 692 -6.92 22.51 1.97
N SER A 693 -6.35 21.44 1.40
CA SER A 693 -5.88 21.45 0.02
C SER A 693 -7.00 21.70 -0.99
N VAL A 694 -8.12 20.98 -0.85
CA VAL A 694 -9.29 21.13 -1.74
C VAL A 694 -10.01 22.47 -1.53
N LEU A 695 -9.97 23.05 -0.33
CA LEU A 695 -10.66 24.31 -0.04
C LEU A 695 -9.99 25.54 -0.65
N VAL A 696 -8.66 25.54 -0.77
CA VAL A 696 -7.89 26.72 -1.17
C VAL A 696 -7.37 26.62 -2.60
N SER A 697 -6.89 25.45 -3.04
CA SER A 697 -6.22 25.31 -4.34
C SER A 697 -7.17 24.86 -5.44
N SER A 698 -6.91 25.30 -6.66
CA SER A 698 -7.51 24.74 -7.86
C SER A 698 -7.04 23.30 -8.11
N PRO A 699 -7.81 22.47 -8.85
CA PRO A 699 -7.47 21.06 -9.08
C PRO A 699 -6.07 20.82 -9.66
N GLN A 700 -5.57 21.75 -10.48
CA GLN A 700 -4.25 21.64 -11.13
C GLN A 700 -3.09 21.82 -10.14
N ASN A 701 -3.24 22.71 -9.16
CA ASN A 701 -2.18 23.04 -8.20
C ASN A 701 -2.29 22.25 -6.88
N ARG A 702 -3.27 21.35 -6.77
CA ARG A 702 -3.63 20.70 -5.51
C ARG A 702 -2.49 19.87 -4.92
N ASP A 703 -1.74 19.18 -5.76
CA ASP A 703 -0.66 18.28 -5.33
C ASP A 703 0.56 19.08 -4.82
N ASP A 704 0.88 20.21 -5.46
CA ASP A 704 1.90 21.15 -4.98
C ASP A 704 1.51 21.76 -3.64
N TYR A 705 0.24 22.15 -3.51
CA TYR A 705 -0.26 22.73 -2.28
C TYR A 705 -0.31 21.71 -1.13
N LEU A 706 -0.70 20.47 -1.43
CA LEU A 706 -0.66 19.35 -0.48
C LEU A 706 0.77 19.14 0.06
N TYR A 707 1.77 19.18 -0.82
CA TYR A 707 3.17 19.05 -0.44
C TYR A 707 3.64 20.21 0.45
N ASP A 708 3.31 21.45 0.09
CA ASP A 708 3.67 22.63 0.88
C ASP A 708 3.05 22.61 2.28
N LEU A 709 1.78 22.22 2.40
CA LEU A 709 1.11 22.03 3.69
C LEU A 709 1.81 20.92 4.50
N ALA A 710 2.10 19.78 3.89
CA ALA A 710 2.76 18.70 4.59
C ALA A 710 4.14 19.10 5.14
N ARG A 711 4.90 19.92 4.40
CA ARG A 711 6.19 20.47 4.82
C ARG A 711 6.05 21.48 5.97
N ALA A 712 4.95 22.23 6.02
CA ALA A 712 4.69 23.21 7.07
C ALA A 712 4.55 22.56 8.46
N ALA A 713 4.26 21.26 8.54
CA ALA A 713 4.20 20.54 9.82
C ALA A 713 5.50 20.61 10.65
N LYS A 714 6.65 20.89 10.03
CA LYS A 714 7.92 21.10 10.74
C LYS A 714 7.87 22.30 11.70
N ARG A 715 7.08 23.31 11.37
CA ARG A 715 6.85 24.53 12.17
C ARG A 715 5.36 24.84 12.08
N PRO A 716 4.52 24.34 13.00
CA PRO A 716 3.07 24.40 12.85
C PRO A 716 2.51 25.78 12.51
N LEU A 717 3.09 26.87 13.00
CA LEU A 717 2.62 28.21 12.62
C LEU A 717 2.79 28.56 11.14
N ASP A 718 3.72 27.92 10.42
CA ASP A 718 3.91 28.12 8.98
C ASP A 718 2.67 27.70 8.18
N PHE A 719 1.75 26.91 8.76
CA PHE A 719 0.45 26.64 8.12
C PHE A 719 -0.30 27.93 7.78
N TYR A 720 -0.29 28.93 8.66
CA TYR A 720 -0.94 30.23 8.40
C TYR A 720 -0.31 30.93 7.19
N TYR A 721 1.02 30.92 7.08
CA TYR A 721 1.72 31.51 5.95
C TYR A 721 1.45 30.77 4.64
N VAL A 722 1.51 29.44 4.66
CA VAL A 722 1.27 28.61 3.47
C VAL A 722 -0.17 28.77 2.98
N LEU A 723 -1.16 28.73 3.88
CA LEU A 723 -2.57 29.01 3.57
C LEU A 723 -2.73 30.40 2.95
N PHE A 724 -2.22 31.43 3.61
CA PHE A 724 -2.33 32.81 3.18
C PHE A 724 -1.73 33.05 1.79
N ARG A 725 -0.51 32.54 1.55
CA ARG A 725 0.18 32.66 0.26
C ARG A 725 -0.60 32.00 -0.87
N TRP A 726 -1.19 30.83 -0.61
CA TRP A 726 -1.95 30.10 -1.63
C TRP A 726 -3.32 30.73 -1.91
N ILE A 727 -4.02 31.25 -0.89
CA ILE A 727 -5.25 32.03 -1.08
C ILE A 727 -4.98 33.24 -1.98
N LEU A 728 -3.91 33.99 -1.71
CA LEU A 728 -3.52 35.15 -2.53
C LEU A 728 -3.05 34.80 -3.95
N ARG A 729 -2.56 33.57 -4.16
CA ARG A 729 -2.14 33.11 -5.48
C ARG A 729 -3.34 32.77 -6.37
N GLU A 730 -4.41 32.25 -5.77
CA GLU A 730 -5.62 31.86 -6.49
C GLU A 730 -6.62 33.03 -6.60
N GLN A 731 -6.57 34.02 -5.70
CA GLN A 731 -7.44 35.21 -5.72
C GLN A 731 -6.70 36.48 -5.27
N ASP A 732 -6.76 37.54 -6.09
CA ASP A 732 -6.13 38.84 -5.77
C ASP A 732 -6.80 39.57 -4.57
N GLU A 733 -8.14 39.53 -4.50
CA GLU A 733 -8.95 40.10 -3.40
C GLU A 733 -9.86 39.03 -2.77
N PRO A 734 -9.30 38.16 -1.90
CA PRO A 734 -10.05 37.04 -1.33
C PRO A 734 -11.05 37.48 -0.26
N ASN A 735 -12.20 36.81 -0.22
CA ASN A 735 -13.15 36.94 0.89
C ASN A 735 -12.63 36.15 2.11
N TRP A 736 -11.95 36.85 3.02
CA TRP A 736 -11.37 36.26 4.23
C TRP A 736 -12.40 35.61 5.16
N GLU A 737 -13.62 36.15 5.24
CA GLU A 737 -14.69 35.56 6.05
C GLU A 737 -15.12 34.20 5.51
N TYR A 738 -15.30 34.12 4.18
CA TYR A 738 -15.62 32.87 3.50
C TYR A 738 -14.54 31.80 3.74
N TYR A 739 -13.27 32.12 3.50
CA TYR A 739 -12.18 31.16 3.69
C TYR A 739 -12.03 30.76 5.15
N TRP A 740 -12.05 31.72 6.07
CA TRP A 740 -11.93 31.48 7.51
C TRP A 740 -12.95 30.46 8.02
N SER A 741 -14.23 30.65 7.65
CA SER A 741 -15.32 29.77 8.08
C SER A 741 -15.09 28.30 7.74
N ARG A 742 -14.33 28.02 6.67
CA ARG A 742 -14.05 26.67 6.17
C ARG A 742 -12.71 26.09 6.63
N ILE A 743 -11.69 26.93 6.79
CA ILE A 743 -10.33 26.46 7.14
C ILE A 743 -10.06 26.44 8.65
N CYS A 744 -10.80 27.21 9.45
CA CYS A 744 -10.58 27.32 10.90
C CYS A 744 -10.64 25.97 11.62
N GLN A 745 -11.68 25.16 11.37
CA GLN A 745 -11.86 23.87 12.02
C GLN A 745 -10.74 22.85 11.69
N PRO A 746 -10.44 22.54 10.41
CA PRO A 746 -9.36 21.62 10.09
C PRO A 746 -7.98 22.15 10.53
N LEU A 747 -7.72 23.46 10.41
CA LEU A 747 -6.47 24.07 10.86
C LEU A 747 -6.29 23.95 12.38
N ASN A 748 -7.30 24.29 13.18
CA ASN A 748 -7.22 24.19 14.64
C ASN A 748 -7.03 22.75 15.11
N SER A 749 -7.69 21.79 14.46
CA SER A 749 -7.50 20.36 14.74
C SER A 749 -6.05 19.92 14.49
N LEU A 750 -5.47 20.33 13.36
CA LEU A 750 -4.09 20.03 12.98
C LEU A 750 -3.07 20.67 13.92
N LEU A 751 -3.25 21.97 14.23
CA LEU A 751 -2.39 22.71 15.16
C LEU A 751 -2.41 22.09 16.56
N LYS A 752 -3.58 21.72 17.09
CA LYS A 752 -3.70 21.06 18.40
C LYS A 752 -2.93 19.73 18.46
N SER A 753 -2.84 19.00 17.36
CA SER A 753 -2.12 17.72 17.27
C SER A 753 -0.60 17.89 17.09
N LEU A 754 -0.14 19.01 16.51
CA LEU A 754 1.28 19.23 16.21
C LEU A 754 1.99 20.17 17.20
N MET A 755 1.26 21.11 17.82
CA MET A 755 1.82 22.12 18.73
C MET A 755 1.94 21.61 20.17
N GLN A 756 3.01 20.87 20.42
CA GLN A 756 3.35 20.41 21.79
C GLN A 756 4.36 21.33 22.50
N ASP A 757 4.98 22.28 21.80
CA ASP A 757 5.95 23.21 22.36
C ASP A 757 5.25 24.35 23.13
N LYS A 758 5.62 24.51 24.41
CA LYS A 758 5.15 25.59 25.28
C LYS A 758 5.40 26.99 24.69
N ARG A 759 6.50 27.18 23.96
CA ARG A 759 6.84 28.47 23.33
C ARG A 759 5.86 28.83 22.21
N GLU A 760 5.48 27.86 21.38
CA GLU A 760 4.51 28.07 20.29
C GLU A 760 3.09 28.31 20.85
N GLN A 761 2.74 27.64 21.93
CA GLN A 761 1.48 27.88 22.66
C GLN A 761 1.43 29.29 23.24
N LEU A 762 2.51 29.76 23.88
CA LEU A 762 2.61 31.11 24.44
C LEU A 762 2.52 32.19 23.34
N MET A 763 3.22 31.99 22.22
CA MET A 763 3.13 32.86 21.05
C MET A 763 1.71 32.95 20.51
N THR A 764 1.04 31.81 20.36
CA THR A 764 -0.35 31.75 19.88
C THR A 764 -1.30 32.47 20.83
N LYS A 765 -1.11 32.32 22.15
CA LYS A 765 -1.88 33.03 23.17
C LYS A 765 -1.77 34.55 22.99
N TYR A 766 -0.56 35.10 22.91
CA TYR A 766 -0.37 36.55 22.77
C TYR A 766 -0.89 37.10 21.44
N LEU A 767 -0.75 36.37 20.34
CA LEU A 767 -1.31 36.79 19.06
C LEU A 767 -2.86 36.79 19.08
N LYS A 768 -3.48 35.79 19.71
CA LYS A 768 -4.95 35.76 19.90
C LYS A 768 -5.44 36.89 20.79
N GLU A 769 -4.75 37.16 21.90
CA GLU A 769 -5.10 38.24 22.82
C GLU A 769 -4.97 39.61 22.15
N ALA A 770 -3.87 39.85 21.42
CA ALA A 770 -3.69 41.07 20.65
C ALA A 770 -4.79 41.23 19.58
N ALA A 771 -5.14 40.16 18.87
CA ALA A 771 -6.20 40.16 17.88
C ALA A 771 -7.59 40.43 18.48
N GLN A 772 -7.89 39.88 19.67
CA GLN A 772 -9.14 40.11 20.39
C GLN A 772 -9.28 41.57 20.81
N ILE A 773 -8.24 42.14 21.43
CA ILE A 773 -8.21 43.56 21.81
C ILE A 773 -8.38 44.44 20.57
N ALA A 774 -7.70 44.10 19.47
CA ALA A 774 -7.84 44.84 18.21
C ALA A 774 -9.26 44.76 17.65
N ALA A 775 -9.92 43.59 17.72
CA ALA A 775 -11.29 43.36 17.29
C ALA A 775 -12.30 44.21 18.09
N GLU A 776 -12.27 44.09 19.42
CA GLU A 776 -13.15 44.80 20.35
C GLU A 776 -12.98 46.32 20.25
N ALA A 777 -11.73 46.77 20.24
CA ALA A 777 -11.43 48.18 20.19
C ALA A 777 -11.55 48.75 18.78
N LYS A 778 -11.76 47.98 17.71
CA LYS A 778 -11.72 48.46 16.32
C LYS A 778 -10.38 49.13 15.95
N LEU A 779 -9.27 48.40 16.10
CA LEU A 779 -7.90 48.82 15.80
C LEU A 779 -7.44 48.27 14.43
N TRP A 780 -7.84 48.95 13.36
CA TRP A 780 -7.40 48.72 11.98
C TRP A 780 -7.71 49.96 11.12
N GLY A 781 -7.19 50.01 9.89
CA GLY A 781 -7.42 51.11 8.95
C GLY A 781 -8.85 51.14 8.39
N SER A 782 -9.19 52.17 7.60
CA SER A 782 -10.56 52.39 7.09
C SER A 782 -11.03 51.40 6.01
N SER A 783 -10.15 50.52 5.52
CA SER A 783 -10.45 49.55 4.47
C SER A 783 -10.37 48.10 4.97
N PHE A 784 -11.14 47.22 4.33
CA PHE A 784 -11.00 45.76 4.48
C PHE A 784 -9.82 45.19 3.68
N LYS A 785 -9.01 46.03 3.02
CA LYS A 785 -7.75 45.59 2.41
C LYS A 785 -6.78 45.08 3.46
N ARG A 786 -6.05 44.02 3.15
CA ARG A 786 -5.04 43.37 4.03
C ARG A 786 -4.16 44.39 4.75
N THR A 787 -3.54 45.31 4.01
CA THR A 787 -2.59 46.31 4.54
C THR A 787 -3.23 47.19 5.60
N SER A 788 -4.50 47.55 5.45
CA SER A 788 -5.26 48.29 6.44
C SER A 788 -5.62 47.44 7.66
N GLN A 789 -5.87 46.13 7.49
CA GLN A 789 -6.22 45.23 8.60
C GLN A 789 -5.04 44.93 9.53
N VAL A 790 -3.82 44.75 8.99
CA VAL A 790 -2.62 44.43 9.79
C VAL A 790 -1.83 45.65 10.23
N GLU A 791 -2.36 46.83 10.00
CA GLU A 791 -1.63 48.08 10.17
C GLU A 791 -0.94 48.27 11.53
N PRO A 792 -1.64 48.21 12.69
CA PRO A 792 -0.98 48.39 13.98
C PRO A 792 0.07 47.29 14.27
N PHE A 793 -0.17 46.08 13.76
CA PHE A 793 0.78 44.98 13.86
C PHE A 793 2.02 45.21 12.98
N SER A 794 1.84 45.78 11.79
CA SER A 794 2.92 46.10 10.85
C SER A 794 3.79 47.24 11.38
N ASP A 795 3.16 48.25 12.00
CA ASP A 795 3.85 49.36 12.67
C ASP A 795 4.73 48.84 13.82
N PHE A 796 4.24 47.88 14.61
CA PHE A 796 5.03 47.17 15.61
C PHE A 796 6.27 46.49 15.02
N ILE A 797 6.11 45.69 13.95
CA ILE A 797 7.24 45.03 13.28
C ILE A 797 8.23 46.05 12.71
N ALA A 798 7.73 47.15 12.14
CA ALA A 798 8.55 48.23 11.59
C ALA A 798 9.35 48.96 12.69
N ALA A 799 8.74 49.23 13.84
CA ALA A 799 9.40 49.87 14.98
C ALA A 799 10.51 49.00 15.59
N ILE A 800 10.30 47.67 15.69
CA ILE A 800 11.36 46.74 16.13
C ILE A 800 12.54 46.77 15.16
N ARG A 801 12.28 46.77 13.85
CA ARG A 801 13.32 46.82 12.81
C ARG A 801 14.09 48.14 12.82
N ALA A 802 13.40 49.26 13.02
CA ALA A 802 13.96 50.60 12.94
C ALA A 802 14.59 51.10 14.25
N ARG A 803 14.65 50.26 15.29
CA ARG A 803 15.20 50.64 16.60
C ARG A 803 16.65 51.10 16.47
N LYS A 804 16.93 52.28 17.03
CA LYS A 804 18.29 52.74 17.28
C LYS A 804 18.82 52.10 18.57
N THR A 805 20.05 51.58 18.55
CA THR A 805 20.65 50.79 19.65
C THR A 805 20.64 51.49 21.00
N HIS A 806 20.75 52.83 21.03
CA HIS A 806 20.75 53.63 22.25
C HIS A 806 19.36 53.84 22.89
N LEU A 807 18.27 53.51 22.19
CA LEU A 807 16.91 53.69 22.73
C LEU A 807 16.47 52.43 23.48
N PRO A 808 15.92 52.53 24.71
CA PRO A 808 15.36 51.39 25.42
C PRO A 808 14.03 50.95 24.76
N TRP A 809 13.66 49.67 24.92
CA TRP A 809 12.42 49.13 24.35
C TRP A 809 11.17 49.85 24.87
N GLU A 810 11.18 50.31 26.11
CA GLU A 810 10.08 51.08 26.72
C GLU A 810 9.75 52.35 25.93
N VAL A 811 10.77 53.06 25.48
CA VAL A 811 10.60 54.28 24.67
C VAL A 811 10.03 53.93 23.29
N VAL A 812 10.41 52.79 22.72
CA VAL A 812 9.87 52.31 21.42
C VAL A 812 8.38 52.00 21.53
N PHE A 813 7.96 51.24 22.55
CA PHE A 813 6.55 50.89 22.74
C PHE A 813 5.70 52.10 23.16
N ALA A 814 6.21 53.01 23.99
CA ALA A 814 5.53 54.26 24.31
C ALA A 814 5.30 55.13 23.06
N SER A 815 6.31 55.20 22.18
CA SER A 815 6.19 55.88 20.88
C SER A 815 5.15 55.23 19.96
N LEU A 816 5.10 53.90 19.89
CA LEU A 816 4.08 53.17 19.12
C LEU A 816 2.66 53.52 19.56
N VAL A 817 2.40 53.53 20.87
CA VAL A 817 1.09 53.92 21.44
C VAL A 817 0.72 55.34 21.02
N GLN A 818 1.63 56.29 21.21
CA GLN A 818 1.38 57.71 20.90
C GLN A 818 1.17 57.97 19.41
N ASN A 819 1.99 57.34 18.56
CA ASN A 819 1.91 57.50 17.11
C ASN A 819 0.60 56.95 16.56
N TYR A 820 0.18 55.77 17.02
CA TYR A 820 -1.07 55.16 16.57
C TYR A 820 -2.30 55.92 17.09
N HIS A 821 -2.25 56.41 18.33
CA HIS A 821 -3.30 57.28 18.88
C HIS A 821 -3.45 58.58 18.07
N THR A 822 -2.35 59.32 17.87
CA THR A 822 -2.33 60.58 17.09
C THR A 822 -2.83 60.36 15.67
N ARG A 823 -2.48 59.22 15.07
CA ARG A 823 -2.97 58.85 13.75
C ARG A 823 -4.48 58.62 13.73
N LEU A 824 -5.02 57.84 14.67
CA LEU A 824 -6.46 57.61 14.74
C LEU A 824 -7.23 58.90 15.00
N ASP A 825 -6.66 59.81 15.81
CA ASP A 825 -7.21 61.13 16.09
C ASP A 825 -7.31 62.00 14.83
N ARG A 826 -6.32 61.92 13.94
CA ARG A 826 -6.33 62.62 12.63
C ARG A 826 -7.37 62.09 11.64
N ILE A 827 -7.78 60.83 11.74
CA ILE A 827 -8.62 60.17 10.74
C ILE A 827 -10.10 60.15 11.16
N ARG A 828 -10.42 60.43 12.44
CA ARG A 828 -11.80 60.39 12.97
C ARG A 828 -12.36 61.80 13.18
N GLU A 829 -13.57 62.04 12.70
CA GLU A 829 -14.25 63.35 12.77
C GLU A 829 -14.48 63.87 14.19
N HIS A 830 -14.62 62.99 15.19
CA HIS A 830 -14.90 63.36 16.58
C HIS A 830 -13.68 63.21 17.52
N GLY A 831 -12.48 63.05 16.98
CA GLY A 831 -11.26 62.80 17.76
C GLY A 831 -11.29 61.46 18.51
N VAL A 832 -10.19 61.16 19.19
CA VAL A 832 -9.98 59.90 19.91
C VAL A 832 -9.83 60.16 21.41
N GLY A 833 -10.79 59.67 22.21
CA GLY A 833 -10.83 59.86 23.66
C GLY A 833 -9.89 58.93 24.46
N THR A 834 -9.79 59.20 25.77
CA THR A 834 -8.91 58.48 26.72
C THR A 834 -9.14 56.96 26.76
N THR A 835 -10.38 56.50 26.60
CA THR A 835 -10.71 55.06 26.54
C THR A 835 -9.97 54.34 25.41
N LYS A 836 -9.82 55.00 24.25
CA LYS A 836 -9.14 54.43 23.09
C LYS A 836 -7.63 54.42 23.29
N TYR A 837 -7.08 55.44 23.93
CA TYR A 837 -5.67 55.46 24.34
C TYR A 837 -5.33 54.24 25.20
N GLU A 838 -6.15 53.94 26.22
CA GLU A 838 -5.97 52.75 27.07
C GLU A 838 -6.11 51.43 26.29
N GLN A 839 -7.02 51.35 25.32
CA GLN A 839 -7.14 50.18 24.45
C GLN A 839 -5.90 49.96 23.57
N ILE A 840 -5.32 51.02 23.02
CA ILE A 840 -4.08 50.97 22.23
C ILE A 840 -2.89 50.56 23.12
N LYS A 841 -2.83 51.10 24.33
CA LYS A 841 -1.81 50.75 25.33
C LYS A 841 -1.87 49.25 25.68
N LYS A 842 -3.05 48.73 26.00
CA LYS A 842 -3.27 47.29 26.25
C LYS A 842 -2.84 46.42 25.06
N TYR A 843 -3.19 46.82 23.84
CA TYR A 843 -2.80 46.10 22.62
C TYR A 843 -1.27 45.99 22.48
N TYR A 844 -0.55 47.10 22.59
CA TYR A 844 0.91 47.09 22.45
C TYR A 844 1.63 46.49 23.67
N GLU A 845 1.02 46.49 24.85
CA GLU A 845 1.53 45.78 26.03
C GLU A 845 1.52 44.27 25.81
N VAL A 846 0.47 43.70 25.22
CA VAL A 846 0.42 42.28 24.83
C VAL A 846 1.50 41.96 23.79
N LEU A 847 1.71 42.82 22.79
CA LEU A 847 2.79 42.64 21.81
C LEU A 847 4.19 42.81 22.43
N ARG A 848 4.33 43.63 23.48
CA ARG A 848 5.55 43.73 24.28
C ARG A 848 5.83 42.41 24.99
N ASN A 849 4.82 41.80 25.61
CA ASN A 849 4.94 40.51 26.27
C ASN A 849 5.30 39.38 25.29
N LEU A 850 4.71 39.40 24.08
CA LEU A 850 5.15 38.51 22.99
C LEU A 850 6.64 38.68 22.69
N PHE A 851 7.11 39.92 22.57
CA PHE A 851 8.51 40.20 22.24
C PHE A 851 9.48 39.86 23.38
N SER A 852 9.13 40.15 24.63
CA SER A 852 9.98 39.87 25.79
C SER A 852 9.99 38.39 26.15
N GLU A 853 8.82 37.75 26.29
CA GLU A 853 8.72 36.40 26.83
C GLU A 853 8.99 35.31 25.78
N VAL A 854 8.50 35.47 24.54
CA VAL A 854 8.69 34.45 23.48
C VAL A 854 10.01 34.65 22.74
N TYR A 855 10.39 35.91 22.49
CA TYR A 855 11.55 36.27 21.68
C TYR A 855 12.75 36.75 22.50
N GLN A 856 12.63 36.89 23.83
CA GLN A 856 13.72 37.30 24.73
C GLN A 856 14.34 38.64 24.31
N GLU A 857 13.50 39.55 23.83
CA GLU A 857 13.89 40.87 23.33
C GLU A 857 14.90 40.86 22.17
N ARG A 858 14.96 39.76 21.41
CA ARG A 858 15.85 39.59 20.26
C ARG A 858 15.15 39.94 18.94
N PRO A 859 15.44 41.11 18.33
CA PRO A 859 14.79 41.55 17.09
C PRO A 859 15.00 40.58 15.93
N GLU A 860 16.20 40.02 15.82
CA GLU A 860 16.57 39.12 14.73
C GLU A 860 15.71 37.86 14.69
N LYS A 861 15.33 37.33 15.86
CA LYS A 861 14.46 36.14 15.95
C LYS A 861 13.03 36.47 15.54
N LEU A 862 12.48 37.58 16.02
CA LEU A 862 11.12 38.02 15.67
C LEU A 862 11.00 38.39 14.19
N LEU A 863 12.01 39.06 13.64
CA LEU A 863 12.04 39.46 12.23
C LEU A 863 12.20 38.26 11.28
N ALA A 864 12.88 37.19 11.71
CA ALA A 864 12.95 35.93 10.95
C ALA A 864 11.57 35.28 10.79
N ASP A 865 10.70 35.40 11.81
CA ASP A 865 9.35 34.82 11.81
C ASP A 865 8.27 35.78 11.25
N ARG A 866 8.63 37.00 10.82
CA ARG A 866 7.68 38.01 10.31
C ARG A 866 6.68 37.46 9.30
N LYS A 867 7.16 36.65 8.35
CA LYS A 867 6.34 36.09 7.26
C LYS A 867 5.27 35.13 7.78
N THR A 868 5.45 34.58 8.97
CA THR A 868 4.52 33.65 9.62
C THR A 868 3.60 34.36 10.61
N LEU A 869 4.13 35.33 11.36
CA LEU A 869 3.39 36.09 12.38
C LEU A 869 2.27 36.95 11.80
N GLU A 870 2.51 37.66 10.69
CA GLU A 870 1.51 38.56 10.10
C GLU A 870 0.27 37.79 9.56
N PRO A 871 0.43 36.69 8.79
CA PRO A 871 -0.70 35.83 8.45
C PRO A 871 -1.42 35.26 9.67
N ALA A 872 -0.69 34.75 10.67
CA ALA A 872 -1.32 34.19 11.87
C ALA A 872 -2.16 35.24 12.62
N TYR A 873 -1.64 36.47 12.75
CA TYR A 873 -2.38 37.59 13.33
C TYR A 873 -3.65 37.93 12.53
N LEU A 874 -3.59 37.97 11.21
CA LEU A 874 -4.77 38.17 10.35
C LEU A 874 -5.86 37.12 10.59
N PHE A 875 -5.43 35.87 10.69
CA PHE A 875 -6.32 34.75 10.96
C PHE A 875 -7.02 34.88 12.31
N PHE A 876 -6.29 35.22 13.37
CA PHE A 876 -6.89 35.45 14.69
C PHE A 876 -7.75 36.71 14.77
N LEU A 877 -7.41 37.76 14.00
CA LEU A 877 -8.25 38.96 13.92
C LEU A 877 -9.61 38.63 13.30
N GLN A 878 -9.63 37.79 12.27
CA GLN A 878 -10.88 37.31 11.69
C GLN A 878 -11.64 36.37 12.64
N GLU A 879 -10.94 35.53 13.40
CA GLU A 879 -11.52 34.71 14.49
C GLU A 879 -12.29 35.57 15.49
N ALA A 880 -11.63 36.60 16.03
CA ALA A 880 -12.18 37.50 17.03
C ALA A 880 -13.41 38.28 16.50
N ARG A 881 -13.36 38.77 15.26
CA ARG A 881 -14.51 39.45 14.63
C ARG A 881 -15.75 38.57 14.51
N GLN A 882 -15.57 37.30 14.17
CA GLN A 882 -16.67 36.35 14.06
C GLN A 882 -17.29 36.04 15.42
N GLN A 883 -16.47 35.95 16.47
CA GLN A 883 -16.96 35.76 17.83
C GLN A 883 -17.80 36.97 18.28
N LEU A 884 -17.33 38.19 18.04
CA LEU A 884 -18.07 39.42 18.36
C LEU A 884 -19.39 39.52 17.57
N LYS A 885 -19.39 39.17 16.29
CA LYS A 885 -20.61 39.16 15.45
C LYS A 885 -21.66 38.19 16.01
N LYS A 886 -21.25 36.97 16.37
CA LYS A 886 -22.15 35.99 17.01
C LYS A 886 -22.71 36.46 18.34
N LEU A 887 -21.88 37.11 19.18
CA LEU A 887 -22.34 37.69 20.45
C LEU A 887 -23.41 38.76 20.22
N SER A 888 -23.19 39.68 19.27
CA SER A 888 -24.19 40.70 18.93
C SER A 888 -25.49 40.13 18.31
N GLU A 889 -25.40 39.04 17.54
CA GLU A 889 -26.57 38.33 16.99
C GLU A 889 -27.35 37.58 18.09
N THR A 890 -26.66 37.05 19.10
CA THR A 890 -27.29 36.35 20.24
C THR A 890 -27.98 37.34 21.18
N GLU A 891 -27.31 38.45 21.51
CA GLU A 891 -27.89 39.53 22.32
C GLU A 891 -29.10 40.17 21.64
N SER A 892 -29.08 40.33 20.31
CA SER A 892 -30.24 40.86 19.57
C SER A 892 -31.42 39.88 19.49
N LEU A 893 -31.18 38.57 19.46
CA LEU A 893 -32.24 37.55 19.55
C LEU A 893 -32.88 37.49 20.95
N GLU A 894 -32.08 37.56 22.02
CA GLU A 894 -32.58 37.63 23.40
C GLU A 894 -33.39 38.91 23.66
N THR A 895 -33.04 40.02 23.00
CA THR A 895 -33.80 41.29 23.11
C THR A 895 -35.12 41.25 22.30
N ILE A 896 -35.26 40.34 21.33
CA ILE A 896 -36.50 40.15 20.55
C ILE A 896 -37.43 39.14 21.24
N GLU A 897 -36.92 38.16 21.97
CA GLU A 897 -37.74 37.23 22.77
C GLU A 897 -38.19 37.80 24.14
N SER A 898 -37.57 38.91 24.58
CA SER A 898 -37.93 39.62 25.82
C SER A 898 -38.78 40.88 25.60
N ASN A 899 -39.20 41.16 24.36
CA ASN A 899 -40.21 42.14 23.98
C ASN A 899 -41.42 41.42 23.36
#